data_AF-A0A8K0G4D2-F1
#
_entry.id   AF-A0A8K0G4D2-F1
#
_cell.length_a   1.000
_cell.length_b   1.000
_cell.length_c   1.000
_cell.angle_alpha   90.00
_cell.angle_beta   90.00
_cell.angle_gamma   90.00
#
_symmetry.space_group_name_H-M   'P 1'
#
loop_
_entity.id
_entity.type
_entity.pdbx_description
1 polymer ?
#
loop_
_entity_poly.entity_id
_entity_poly.type
_entity_poly.pdbx_seq_one_letter_code
_entity_poly.pdbx_strand_id
1 'polypeptide(L)'
;MADGEGKSARSEVKFSAKSESSAEPQVIFAEDLTPIHFHIQPYERSSIDEAEESEILEPDHPLLERFQKSLKEHLEKQLEHLKNEIFELETGAKKKSLAREQLGVETYEAQQLVNRQQRELEMCVIELNDICSATEQTEFQLEETKNEFNKKRQELFETEKHELHLRNEVESLNLLLNQMKKWEEEVESELTVNQRVFEKTKKDKFRLADEQRQLDMMIYRLMTEIWRLEEEAETIDMQLRVKEEQREKLAEAVAASNVDIETMNAELRCLLRSWNSVVVLIAQRDKHYNTIRQDLDLLNEKLRSMASELEQTKKLCQKEMLQNERLTDIKCRIEFDIENCKHLLEVENKKRAVLEAQMDSNQTLIDQIEKDIQRLSAENTNKAYELSLEVKEFEKVTRQKVLLEENILKTLEDKLTNHKAAKYLNKLLYQINEKNKDMEISLATLENTNAKLLMDIEAQKYVNDETQRFLDDMIKQQDAVEAQVKEQNAEFEKLQFVATKKQRDLDLLTTKIETAINKQGGLDVSPEEVKIMTLEKNIEDAKEKIKQLQKFWLRQQGHVVFLSQQRQEQINDMNMLKKQMLLLVQKNLKINDELEAHKKLEDKMDRYINNLQNRLVVLNDELCKKRGNKDLLGKDNDYLQSEYLGKLKDAEMESLNIDSDIADIEEDKVNLINELIELNRVALTWEKKIQMAVETKKNMDQERGEGGEVGNMRAEIHRMNVRLSQLKKAQEKLIFDLEHCISRRDAIITIAEAREKREKGGSEKTRINFARKLDDMRNKVTQMENEVETMEKKMESLEEEEQDINKEMVTTEDDIECYKETSEHKRLKIEEIKTLKQRNLEVLVLKQKKLKVYSELAKNRHPFIVYRTESAIKAEYEKHSETNSKLLNILGNLLSDFPNYLQVLTRIQNTLKLPHIYLPITKQM
;
A
#
# COMPACT_ATOMS: atom_id res chain seq x y z
N MET A 1 -64.29 -20.62 51.14
CA MET A 1 -64.86 -21.96 50.90
C MET A 1 -63.65 -22.89 50.79
N ALA A 2 -63.23 -23.61 51.83
CA ALA A 2 -63.95 -24.58 52.69
C ALA A 2 -64.07 -25.96 52.01
N ASP A 3 -63.66 -27.09 52.57
CA ASP A 3 -62.89 -27.43 53.81
C ASP A 3 -62.02 -28.69 53.51
N GLY A 4 -60.97 -29.08 54.27
CA GLY A 4 -61.00 -29.91 55.50
C GLY A 4 -61.35 -31.40 55.23
N GLU A 5 -60.85 -32.46 55.86
CA GLU A 5 -59.73 -32.78 56.80
C GLU A 5 -59.33 -34.26 56.49
N GLY A 6 -58.29 -34.92 57.01
CA GLY A 6 -57.24 -34.57 57.99
C GLY A 6 -56.88 -35.77 58.89
N LYS A 7 -55.63 -35.80 59.42
CA LYS A 7 -55.06 -36.80 60.37
C LYS A 7 -54.94 -38.26 59.85
N SER A 8 -54.36 -39.22 60.58
CA SER A 8 -53.06 -39.31 61.31
C SER A 8 -52.92 -40.70 61.97
N ALA A 9 -51.73 -41.31 61.87
CA ALA A 9 -51.13 -42.31 62.77
C ALA A 9 -51.77 -43.71 63.02
N ARG A 10 -50.88 -44.73 63.09
CA ARG A 10 -50.99 -46.02 63.84
C ARG A 10 -52.05 -47.06 63.39
N SER A 11 -51.92 -48.37 63.66
CA SER A 11 -50.75 -49.21 64.04
C SER A 11 -51.08 -50.72 63.98
N GLU A 12 -50.07 -51.54 63.69
CA GLU A 12 -49.82 -52.89 64.29
C GLU A 12 -50.79 -54.09 64.15
N VAL A 13 -50.20 -55.20 63.68
CA VAL A 13 -50.24 -56.58 64.28
C VAL A 13 -51.40 -57.56 63.96
N LYS A 14 -50.99 -58.64 63.25
CA LYS A 14 -51.39 -60.08 63.34
C LYS A 14 -52.86 -60.45 63.65
N PHE A 15 -53.46 -61.27 62.76
CA PHE A 15 -53.46 -62.74 62.95
C PHE A 15 -53.81 -63.51 61.65
N SER A 16 -53.76 -64.85 61.72
CA SER A 16 -54.05 -65.79 60.63
C SER A 16 -55.48 -66.34 60.69
N ALA A 17 -56.18 -66.48 59.54
CA ALA A 17 -56.90 -67.71 59.14
C ALA A 17 -57.67 -67.59 57.79
N LYS A 18 -57.50 -68.61 56.92
CA LYS A 18 -58.46 -69.32 56.02
C LYS A 18 -59.57 -68.61 55.20
N SER A 19 -59.91 -69.27 54.07
CA SER A 19 -61.16 -69.16 53.24
C SER A 19 -61.40 -67.80 52.57
N GLU A 20 -61.94 -67.65 51.37
CA GLU A 20 -62.40 -68.52 50.25
C GLU A 20 -62.34 -67.62 48.96
N SER A 21 -62.45 -68.02 47.69
CA SER A 21 -63.09 -69.14 46.98
C SER A 21 -62.57 -69.23 45.51
N SER A 22 -62.89 -70.33 44.79
CA SER A 22 -63.13 -70.39 43.33
C SER A 22 -62.00 -70.02 42.33
N ALA A 23 -61.62 -70.85 41.34
CA ALA A 23 -61.97 -72.25 41.05
C ALA A 23 -60.94 -72.93 40.12
N GLU A 24 -60.88 -74.26 40.20
CA GLU A 24 -60.28 -75.24 39.27
C GLU A 24 -61.13 -75.40 37.97
N PRO A 25 -60.71 -76.07 36.86
CA PRO A 25 -60.09 -77.43 36.77
C PRO A 25 -58.70 -77.51 36.06
N GLN A 26 -57.76 -78.45 36.35
CA GLN A 26 -57.71 -79.94 36.18
C GLN A 26 -57.46 -80.40 34.70
N VAL A 27 -56.90 -81.56 34.28
CA VAL A 27 -56.39 -82.87 34.84
C VAL A 27 -55.62 -83.58 33.67
N ILE A 28 -54.72 -84.59 33.73
CA ILE A 28 -53.69 -85.16 34.66
C ILE A 28 -52.78 -86.12 33.79
N PHE A 29 -51.47 -86.36 34.02
CA PHE A 29 -50.81 -87.52 34.71
C PHE A 29 -51.34 -88.96 34.38
N ALA A 30 -50.61 -90.09 34.51
CA ALA A 30 -49.31 -90.37 35.15
C ALA A 30 -48.52 -91.56 34.52
N GLU A 31 -47.40 -91.88 35.18
CA GLU A 31 -46.36 -92.92 35.04
C GLU A 31 -46.83 -94.40 35.13
N ASP A 32 -45.93 -95.37 34.85
CA ASP A 32 -45.51 -96.38 35.86
C ASP A 32 -44.24 -97.20 35.48
N LEU A 33 -43.70 -98.01 36.43
CA LEU A 33 -42.43 -98.78 36.35
C LEU A 33 -42.60 -100.31 36.55
N THR A 34 -41.74 -101.16 35.95
CA THR A 34 -41.00 -102.30 36.61
C THR A 34 -40.12 -103.18 35.66
N PRO A 35 -39.10 -103.93 36.15
CA PRO A 35 -38.14 -104.74 35.34
C PRO A 35 -38.15 -106.27 35.64
N ILE A 36 -37.27 -107.11 35.02
CA ILE A 36 -36.59 -108.33 35.58
C ILE A 36 -35.74 -109.16 34.55
N HIS A 37 -34.48 -109.53 34.92
CA HIS A 37 -33.61 -110.72 34.55
C HIS A 37 -33.41 -111.25 33.08
N PHE A 38 -32.32 -111.98 32.69
CA PHE A 38 -30.94 -112.20 33.19
C PHE A 38 -30.04 -113.01 32.19
N HIS A 39 -28.76 -113.18 32.58
CA HIS A 39 -27.84 -114.32 32.29
C HIS A 39 -26.80 -114.27 31.13
N ILE A 40 -25.80 -115.15 31.23
CA ILE A 40 -24.34 -114.83 31.18
C ILE A 40 -23.46 -116.11 30.92
N GLN A 41 -22.16 -115.95 30.61
CA GLN A 41 -20.98 -116.88 30.72
C GLN A 41 -20.57 -117.79 29.50
N PRO A 42 -19.28 -118.30 29.43
CA PRO A 42 -18.45 -118.30 28.20
C PRO A 42 -17.50 -119.55 28.04
N TYR A 43 -16.37 -119.43 27.30
CA TYR A 43 -14.97 -119.91 27.55
C TYR A 43 -14.10 -119.57 26.28
N GLU A 44 -12.83 -119.11 26.28
CA GLU A 44 -11.51 -119.76 26.60
C GLU A 44 -11.23 -121.06 25.78
N ARG A 45 -10.04 -121.45 25.27
CA ARG A 45 -8.59 -121.05 25.21
C ARG A 45 -7.90 -121.95 24.13
N SER A 46 -6.62 -121.90 23.68
CA SER A 46 -5.47 -120.96 23.60
C SER A 46 -4.31 -121.64 22.80
N SER A 47 -3.17 -120.94 22.51
CA SER A 47 -1.78 -121.49 22.26
C SER A 47 -1.54 -122.40 21.01
N ILE A 48 -0.34 -122.59 20.39
CA ILE A 48 1.04 -122.06 20.55
C ILE A 48 1.89 -122.25 19.24
N ASP A 49 2.86 -121.35 19.02
CA ASP A 49 4.21 -121.34 18.36
C ASP A 49 4.66 -122.18 17.11
N GLU A 50 5.45 -121.46 16.27
CA GLU A 50 6.79 -121.80 15.68
C GLU A 50 7.06 -122.54 14.33
N ALA A 51 8.17 -122.07 13.71
CA ALA A 51 9.07 -122.64 12.67
C ALA A 51 8.77 -122.49 11.16
N GLU A 52 9.85 -122.35 10.38
CA GLU A 52 9.92 -121.97 8.95
C GLU A 52 10.58 -123.06 8.07
N GLU A 53 10.13 -123.25 6.82
CA GLU A 53 10.96 -123.70 5.68
C GLU A 53 10.27 -123.40 4.33
N SER A 54 11.01 -123.39 3.19
CA SER A 54 10.67 -122.57 2.00
C SER A 54 10.18 -123.31 0.73
N GLU A 55 9.26 -122.65 0.03
CA GLU A 55 9.11 -122.54 -1.45
C GLU A 55 9.03 -123.82 -2.34
N ILE A 56 7.81 -124.17 -2.84
CA ILE A 56 7.41 -124.15 -4.27
C ILE A 56 5.95 -124.66 -4.50
N LEU A 57 5.36 -124.28 -5.63
CA LEU A 57 3.94 -124.16 -5.99
C LEU A 57 3.20 -125.49 -6.36
N GLU A 58 2.02 -125.74 -5.76
CA GLU A 58 0.97 -126.67 -6.24
C GLU A 58 -0.45 -126.13 -5.86
N PRO A 59 -1.56 -126.48 -6.60
CA PRO A 59 -2.76 -125.64 -6.83
C PRO A 59 -3.56 -124.91 -5.72
N ASP A 60 -3.31 -125.11 -4.42
CA ASP A 60 -3.81 -124.22 -3.35
C ASP A 60 -2.86 -123.03 -3.11
N HIS A 61 -1.57 -123.21 -3.39
CA HIS A 61 -0.72 -122.16 -3.90
C HIS A 61 -1.12 -122.01 -5.40
N PRO A 62 -0.95 -120.87 -6.09
CA PRO A 62 -0.75 -119.51 -5.53
C PRO A 62 -1.40 -118.32 -6.27
N LEU A 63 -1.73 -118.50 -7.56
CA LEU A 63 -1.13 -117.63 -8.60
C LEU A 63 -2.02 -117.43 -9.83
N LEU A 64 -2.79 -118.47 -10.14
CA LEU A 64 -3.94 -118.42 -11.04
C LEU A 64 -5.22 -118.88 -10.31
N GLU A 65 -5.12 -119.07 -8.98
CA GLU A 65 -6.29 -119.07 -8.10
C GLU A 65 -6.23 -117.87 -7.16
N ARG A 66 -6.69 -116.74 -7.72
CA ARG A 66 -7.93 -116.08 -7.32
C ARG A 66 -8.07 -116.11 -5.79
N PHE A 67 -7.79 -115.03 -5.08
CA PHE A 67 -8.53 -113.76 -5.16
C PHE A 67 -10.08 -113.89 -5.06
N GLN A 68 -10.63 -115.10 -4.90
CA GLN A 68 -12.06 -115.41 -4.89
C GLN A 68 -12.66 -115.53 -3.47
N LYS A 69 -11.82 -115.58 -2.42
CA LYS A 69 -12.25 -115.85 -1.04
C LYS A 69 -12.13 -114.64 -0.11
N SER A 70 -10.96 -113.96 -0.10
CA SER A 70 -10.66 -112.84 0.81
C SER A 70 -11.42 -111.54 0.51
N LEU A 71 -12.37 -111.54 -0.42
CA LEU A 71 -13.22 -110.38 -0.73
C LEU A 71 -14.48 -110.31 0.15
N LYS A 72 -14.83 -111.40 0.85
CA LYS A 72 -16.18 -111.59 1.41
C LYS A 72 -16.36 -111.13 2.86
N GLU A 73 -15.30 -111.18 3.68
CA GLU A 73 -15.38 -110.94 5.14
C GLU A 73 -15.26 -109.45 5.53
N HIS A 74 -14.98 -108.58 4.56
CA HIS A 74 -14.70 -107.16 4.77
C HIS A 74 -15.90 -106.33 5.27
N LEU A 75 -17.13 -106.74 4.93
CA LEU A 75 -18.28 -105.82 4.88
C LEU A 75 -19.12 -105.70 6.17
N GLU A 76 -18.97 -106.59 7.15
CA GLU A 76 -19.94 -106.69 8.26
C GLU A 76 -19.67 -105.77 9.47
N LYS A 77 -18.49 -105.11 9.54
CA LYS A 77 -18.01 -104.45 10.77
C LYS A 77 -18.49 -103.01 11.03
N GLN A 78 -18.92 -102.25 10.02
CA GLN A 78 -19.06 -100.78 10.18
C GLN A 78 -20.35 -100.28 10.85
N LEU A 79 -21.32 -101.15 11.18
CA LEU A 79 -22.65 -100.72 11.64
C LEU A 79 -22.73 -100.20 13.09
N GLU A 80 -21.74 -100.45 13.94
CA GLU A 80 -21.86 -100.23 15.39
C GLU A 80 -21.42 -98.83 15.87
N HIS A 81 -20.68 -98.08 15.04
CA HIS A 81 -20.03 -96.82 15.43
C HIS A 81 -21.00 -95.64 15.70
N LEU A 82 -22.20 -95.64 15.09
CA LEU A 82 -23.07 -94.45 14.99
C LEU A 82 -23.87 -94.09 16.24
N LYS A 83 -23.77 -94.83 17.35
CA LYS A 83 -24.63 -94.61 18.55
C LYS A 83 -24.12 -93.57 19.56
N ASN A 84 -22.83 -93.24 19.55
CA ASN A 84 -22.22 -92.44 20.64
C ASN A 84 -22.40 -90.92 20.51
N GLU A 85 -22.75 -90.41 19.32
CA GLU A 85 -22.71 -88.98 18.97
C GLU A 85 -23.85 -88.15 19.59
N ILE A 86 -24.87 -88.81 20.16
CA ILE A 86 -26.12 -88.17 20.61
C ILE A 86 -26.00 -87.51 22.00
N PHE A 87 -25.05 -87.93 22.84
CA PHE A 87 -25.00 -87.55 24.26
C PHE A 87 -24.53 -86.10 24.54
N GLU A 88 -23.78 -85.47 23.62
CA GLU A 88 -23.12 -84.18 23.91
C GLU A 88 -24.09 -82.99 23.96
N LEU A 89 -25.22 -83.08 23.24
CA LEU A 89 -26.13 -81.96 22.98
C LEU A 89 -26.94 -81.48 24.20
N GLU A 90 -27.20 -82.36 25.18
CA GLU A 90 -28.08 -82.01 26.32
C GLU A 90 -27.47 -80.98 27.29
N THR A 91 -26.15 -80.84 27.30
CA THR A 91 -25.45 -80.03 28.32
C THR A 91 -25.60 -78.51 28.14
N GLY A 92 -25.87 -78.05 26.90
CA GLY A 92 -25.89 -76.62 26.56
C GLY A 92 -27.07 -75.83 27.13
N ALA A 93 -28.23 -76.46 27.37
CA ALA A 93 -29.48 -75.75 27.67
C ALA A 93 -29.47 -74.99 29.00
N LYS A 94 -28.80 -75.53 30.04
CA LYS A 94 -28.93 -75.05 31.43
C LYS A 94 -28.36 -73.65 31.68
N LYS A 95 -27.41 -73.16 30.86
CA LYS A 95 -26.73 -71.87 31.11
C LYS A 95 -27.61 -70.63 30.88
N LYS A 96 -28.66 -70.70 30.06
CA LYS A 96 -29.46 -69.51 29.68
C LYS A 96 -30.47 -69.03 30.73
N SER A 97 -30.76 -69.82 31.78
CA SER A 97 -31.79 -69.46 32.76
C SER A 97 -31.37 -68.35 33.73
N LEU A 98 -30.11 -68.36 34.18
CA LEU A 98 -29.62 -67.47 35.25
C LEU A 98 -29.57 -65.99 34.87
N ALA A 99 -29.31 -65.66 33.60
CA ALA A 99 -29.18 -64.28 33.14
C ALA A 99 -30.48 -63.47 33.21
N ARG A 100 -31.65 -64.12 33.33
CA ARG A 100 -32.95 -63.45 33.39
C ARG A 100 -33.25 -62.81 34.74
N GLU A 101 -32.69 -63.34 35.83
CA GLU A 101 -33.05 -62.93 37.19
C GLU A 101 -32.38 -61.62 37.62
N GLN A 102 -31.17 -61.35 37.12
CA GLN A 102 -30.38 -60.16 37.46
C GLN A 102 -31.04 -58.86 36.99
N LEU A 103 -31.59 -58.84 35.77
CA LEU A 103 -32.24 -57.67 35.15
C LEU A 103 -33.47 -57.16 35.93
N GLY A 104 -34.05 -57.96 36.83
CA GLY A 104 -35.19 -57.55 37.65
C GLY A 104 -34.82 -56.53 38.73
N VAL A 105 -33.61 -56.62 39.30
CA VAL A 105 -33.21 -55.84 40.49
C VAL A 105 -33.00 -54.37 40.15
N GLU A 106 -32.30 -54.09 39.06
CA GLU A 106 -31.91 -52.73 38.61
C GLU A 106 -33.13 -51.81 38.41
N THR A 107 -34.27 -52.36 38.00
CA THR A 107 -35.50 -51.60 37.73
C THR A 107 -36.17 -51.04 39.00
N TYR A 108 -35.91 -51.63 40.17
CA TYR A 108 -36.53 -51.23 41.44
C TYR A 108 -35.83 -50.01 42.06
N GLU A 109 -34.51 -49.92 41.93
CA GLU A 109 -33.71 -48.84 42.54
C GLU A 109 -34.02 -47.47 41.91
N ALA A 110 -34.23 -47.44 40.59
CA ALA A 110 -34.60 -46.23 39.85
C ALA A 110 -35.90 -45.57 40.37
N GLN A 111 -36.88 -46.35 40.84
CA GLN A 111 -38.15 -45.83 41.34
C GLN A 111 -38.05 -45.13 42.71
N GLN A 112 -36.99 -45.40 43.50
CA GLN A 112 -36.75 -44.65 44.75
C GLN A 112 -36.23 -43.23 44.49
N LEU A 113 -35.47 -43.00 43.42
CA LEU A 113 -34.83 -41.71 43.17
C LEU A 113 -35.85 -40.60 42.87
N VAL A 114 -36.82 -40.89 42.01
CA VAL A 114 -37.89 -39.96 41.59
C VAL A 114 -38.72 -39.47 42.79
N ASN A 115 -38.99 -40.37 43.75
CA ASN A 115 -39.76 -40.07 44.96
C ASN A 115 -39.05 -39.11 45.95
N ARG A 116 -37.75 -38.84 45.79
CA ARG A 116 -37.06 -37.76 46.54
C ARG A 116 -37.31 -36.41 45.90
N GLN A 117 -37.10 -36.31 44.58
CA GLN A 117 -37.17 -35.06 43.83
C GLN A 117 -38.56 -34.39 43.89
N GLN A 118 -39.64 -35.17 43.99
CA GLN A 118 -40.99 -34.60 44.17
C GLN A 118 -41.18 -33.87 45.51
N ARG A 119 -40.55 -34.32 46.60
CA ARG A 119 -40.66 -33.66 47.92
C ARG A 119 -39.89 -32.35 48.02
N GLU A 120 -38.79 -32.25 47.28
CA GLU A 120 -37.99 -31.03 47.20
C GLU A 120 -38.77 -29.91 46.48
N LEU A 121 -39.55 -30.27 45.45
CA LEU A 121 -40.46 -29.34 44.76
C LEU A 121 -41.63 -28.88 45.63
N GLU A 122 -42.21 -29.77 46.45
CA GLU A 122 -43.31 -29.43 47.37
C GLU A 122 -42.88 -28.37 48.41
N MET A 123 -41.64 -28.42 48.89
CA MET A 123 -41.11 -27.42 49.85
C MET A 123 -41.01 -26.02 49.23
N CYS A 124 -40.44 -25.88 48.03
CA CYS A 124 -40.29 -24.57 47.37
C CYS A 124 -41.64 -23.89 47.06
N VAL A 125 -42.72 -24.66 46.89
CA VAL A 125 -44.08 -24.13 46.69
C VAL A 125 -44.66 -23.54 47.98
N ILE A 126 -44.27 -24.05 49.16
CA ILE A 126 -44.68 -23.49 50.45
C ILE A 126 -43.97 -22.14 50.68
N GLU A 127 -42.65 -22.10 50.48
CA GLU A 127 -41.84 -20.88 50.65
C GLU A 127 -42.32 -19.70 49.77
N LEU A 128 -42.79 -19.99 48.55
CA LEU A 128 -43.38 -18.97 47.68
C LEU A 128 -44.72 -18.41 48.21
N ASN A 129 -45.57 -19.24 48.81
CA ASN A 129 -46.84 -18.77 49.39
C ASN A 129 -46.62 -17.89 50.62
N ASP A 130 -45.64 -18.22 51.46
CA ASP A 130 -45.28 -17.41 52.63
C ASP A 130 -44.82 -16.00 52.20
N ILE A 131 -43.99 -15.90 51.15
CA ILE A 131 -43.55 -14.62 50.57
C ILE A 131 -44.74 -13.80 50.03
N CYS A 132 -45.67 -14.42 49.30
CA CYS A 132 -46.87 -13.74 48.82
C CYS A 132 -47.71 -13.18 49.98
N SER A 133 -47.91 -13.97 51.04
CA SER A 133 -48.67 -13.53 52.22
C SER A 133 -48.03 -12.33 52.95
N ALA A 134 -46.69 -12.26 52.94
CA ALA A 134 -45.95 -11.12 53.48
C ALA A 134 -46.14 -9.86 52.62
N THR A 135 -46.16 -9.99 51.28
CA THR A 135 -46.42 -8.85 50.40
C THR A 135 -47.82 -8.25 50.59
N GLU A 136 -48.86 -9.07 50.67
CA GLU A 136 -50.24 -8.60 50.92
C GLU A 136 -50.38 -7.83 52.24
N GLN A 137 -49.69 -8.27 53.31
CA GLN A 137 -49.66 -7.55 54.58
C GLN A 137 -48.99 -6.17 54.48
N THR A 138 -47.95 -6.01 53.64
CA THR A 138 -47.33 -4.69 53.42
C THR A 138 -48.20 -3.74 52.60
N GLU A 139 -48.96 -4.24 51.63
CA GLU A 139 -49.94 -3.42 50.89
C GLU A 139 -51.11 -2.96 51.78
N PHE A 140 -51.59 -3.81 52.69
CA PHE A 140 -52.63 -3.42 53.65
C PHE A 140 -52.18 -2.25 54.56
N GLN A 141 -50.96 -2.33 55.11
CA GLN A 141 -50.39 -1.26 55.94
C GLN A 141 -50.22 0.05 55.15
N LEU A 142 -49.87 -0.03 53.86
CA LEU A 142 -49.81 1.14 52.98
C LEU A 142 -51.19 1.80 52.82
N GLU A 143 -52.27 1.02 52.71
CA GLU A 143 -53.63 1.54 52.60
C GLU A 143 -54.15 2.15 53.91
N GLU A 144 -53.77 1.61 55.07
CA GLU A 144 -54.08 2.24 56.37
C GLU A 144 -53.45 3.64 56.50
N THR A 145 -52.17 3.82 56.13
CA THR A 145 -51.51 5.14 56.22
C THR A 145 -52.13 6.21 55.32
N LYS A 146 -52.66 5.83 54.14
CA LYS A 146 -53.45 6.74 53.28
C LYS A 146 -54.73 7.21 53.97
N ASN A 147 -55.38 6.31 54.70
CA ASN A 147 -56.61 6.63 55.44
C ASN A 147 -56.35 7.52 56.65
N GLU A 148 -55.20 7.39 57.33
CA GLU A 148 -54.78 8.35 58.37
C GLU A 148 -54.50 9.76 57.82
N PHE A 149 -53.85 9.85 56.65
CA PHE A 149 -53.60 11.14 55.99
C PHE A 149 -54.91 11.88 55.65
N ASN A 150 -55.92 11.14 55.18
CA ASN A 150 -57.24 11.71 54.90
C ASN A 150 -57.97 12.21 56.16
N LYS A 151 -57.78 11.60 57.34
CA LYS A 151 -58.34 12.09 58.61
C LYS A 151 -57.72 13.43 59.02
N LYS A 152 -56.39 13.55 58.99
CA LYS A 152 -55.66 14.81 59.31
C LYS A 152 -56.05 15.98 58.42
N ARG A 153 -56.48 15.70 57.18
CA ARG A 153 -57.04 16.70 56.26
C ARG A 153 -58.43 17.20 56.67
N GLN A 154 -59.22 16.43 57.40
CA GLN A 154 -60.53 16.85 57.93
C GLN A 154 -60.37 17.71 59.20
N GLU A 155 -59.46 17.33 60.09
CA GLU A 155 -59.15 18.08 61.32
C GLU A 155 -58.77 19.54 61.04
N LEU A 156 -58.02 19.80 59.96
CA LEU A 156 -57.66 21.16 59.53
C LEU A 156 -58.89 22.05 59.26
N PHE A 157 -59.92 21.53 58.60
CA PHE A 157 -61.14 22.27 58.23
C PHE A 157 -61.97 22.69 59.46
N GLU A 158 -61.90 21.95 60.56
CA GLU A 158 -62.60 22.33 61.79
C GLU A 158 -61.94 23.50 62.51
N THR A 159 -60.64 23.73 62.31
CA THR A 159 -59.93 24.85 62.96
C THR A 159 -60.29 26.21 62.35
N GLU A 160 -60.45 26.31 61.03
CA GLU A 160 -60.87 27.53 60.31
C GLU A 160 -62.25 28.03 60.78
N LYS A 161 -63.14 27.10 61.16
CA LYS A 161 -64.48 27.42 61.67
C LYS A 161 -64.47 28.11 63.04
N HIS A 162 -63.41 27.96 63.82
CA HIS A 162 -63.36 28.49 65.20
C HIS A 162 -62.96 29.97 65.24
N GLU A 163 -62.12 30.44 64.30
CA GLU A 163 -61.69 31.85 64.21
C GLU A 163 -62.89 32.82 64.07
N LEU A 164 -63.90 32.41 63.30
CA LEU A 164 -65.03 33.26 62.94
C LEU A 164 -65.92 33.65 64.14
N HIS A 165 -65.91 32.86 65.23
CA HIS A 165 -66.70 33.15 66.43
C HIS A 165 -66.15 34.34 67.25
N LEU A 166 -64.84 34.59 67.18
CA LEU A 166 -64.16 35.60 68.01
C LEU A 166 -64.40 37.05 67.56
N ARG A 167 -64.96 37.28 66.36
CA ARG A 167 -65.23 38.64 65.84
C ARG A 167 -66.48 39.30 66.44
N ASN A 168 -67.41 38.53 67.00
CA ASN A 168 -68.75 39.03 67.35
C ASN A 168 -68.87 39.72 68.73
N GLU A 169 -67.91 39.56 69.64
CA GLU A 169 -68.03 40.11 71.01
C GLU A 169 -67.74 41.62 71.12
N VAL A 170 -66.98 42.16 70.17
CA VAL A 170 -66.39 43.51 70.22
C VAL A 170 -67.42 44.64 70.09
N GLU A 171 -68.53 44.42 69.39
CA GLU A 171 -69.51 45.50 69.08
C GLU A 171 -70.34 45.96 70.30
N SER A 172 -70.30 45.22 71.40
CA SER A 172 -71.22 45.39 72.55
C SER A 172 -70.96 46.60 73.45
N LEU A 173 -69.75 47.19 73.46
CA LEU A 173 -69.29 48.09 74.54
C LEU A 173 -69.61 49.59 74.37
N ASN A 174 -70.06 50.05 73.20
CA ASN A 174 -70.01 51.49 72.84
C ASN A 174 -71.19 52.38 73.30
N LEU A 175 -72.21 51.86 73.98
CA LEU A 175 -73.48 52.61 74.19
C LEU A 175 -73.48 53.59 75.39
N LEU A 176 -72.52 53.51 76.31
CA LEU A 176 -72.69 53.99 77.70
C LEU A 176 -72.48 55.51 77.96
N LEU A 177 -72.00 56.29 76.98
CA LEU A 177 -71.30 57.56 77.26
C LEU A 177 -72.17 58.78 77.68
N ASN A 178 -73.39 58.92 77.19
CA ASN A 178 -73.89 60.24 76.76
C ASN A 178 -74.77 61.09 77.72
N GLN A 179 -75.06 60.69 78.97
CA GLN A 179 -76.20 61.29 79.71
C GLN A 179 -75.92 62.43 80.72
N MET A 180 -74.68 62.74 81.10
CA MET A 180 -74.40 63.24 82.48
C MET A 180 -74.28 64.76 82.75
N LYS A 181 -74.13 65.68 81.79
CA LYS A 181 -73.69 67.07 82.10
C LYS A 181 -74.33 68.17 81.24
N LYS A 182 -75.45 68.77 81.68
CA LYS A 182 -76.13 69.82 80.89
C LYS A 182 -76.77 71.01 81.63
N TRP A 183 -76.85 71.01 82.97
CA TRP A 183 -77.97 71.69 83.63
C TRP A 183 -77.77 73.15 84.09
N GLU A 184 -76.97 73.42 85.11
CA GLU A 184 -77.49 74.26 86.22
C GLU A 184 -77.21 75.78 86.20
N GLU A 185 -75.97 76.22 86.46
CA GLU A 185 -75.74 77.44 87.29
C GLU A 185 -75.35 78.73 86.51
N GLU A 186 -76.31 79.30 85.78
CA GLU A 186 -76.26 80.71 85.32
C GLU A 186 -77.16 81.65 86.17
N VAL A 187 -77.20 82.94 85.79
CA VAL A 187 -78.24 83.94 86.13
C VAL A 187 -78.17 84.66 87.50
N GLU A 188 -78.51 84.04 88.63
CA GLU A 188 -79.27 84.77 89.68
C GLU A 188 -78.59 85.97 90.41
N SER A 189 -77.25 86.07 90.46
CA SER A 189 -76.58 86.89 91.50
C SER A 189 -76.41 88.40 91.21
N GLU A 190 -76.64 88.89 89.99
CA GLU A 190 -76.09 90.18 89.54
C GLU A 190 -76.68 91.44 90.20
N LEU A 191 -77.97 91.46 90.57
CA LEU A 191 -78.68 92.75 90.74
C LEU A 191 -78.14 93.62 91.88
N THR A 192 -77.75 93.02 93.01
CA THR A 192 -77.21 93.77 94.17
C THR A 192 -75.79 94.29 93.98
N VAL A 193 -75.08 93.80 92.96
CA VAL A 193 -73.71 94.21 92.63
C VAL A 193 -73.70 95.66 92.09
N ASN A 194 -74.76 96.08 91.41
CA ASN A 194 -74.80 97.30 90.60
C ASN A 194 -74.55 98.63 91.34
N GLN A 195 -74.95 98.78 92.60
CA GLN A 195 -74.66 100.02 93.35
C GLN A 195 -73.21 100.08 93.85
N ARG A 196 -72.64 98.96 94.31
CA ARG A 196 -71.19 98.87 94.61
C ARG A 196 -70.38 99.05 93.33
N VAL A 197 -70.90 98.58 92.19
CA VAL A 197 -70.33 98.76 90.86
C VAL A 197 -70.17 100.22 90.45
N PHE A 198 -70.96 101.20 90.94
CA PHE A 198 -70.70 102.59 90.53
C PHE A 198 -69.39 103.16 91.11
N GLU A 199 -69.15 102.98 92.42
CA GLU A 199 -67.88 103.42 93.02
C GLU A 199 -66.71 102.49 92.66
N LYS A 200 -66.98 101.19 92.49
CA LYS A 200 -65.99 100.22 91.99
C LYS A 200 -65.59 100.55 90.55
N THR A 201 -66.52 100.80 89.62
CA THR A 201 -66.20 101.15 88.22
C THR A 201 -65.46 102.46 88.07
N LYS A 202 -65.56 103.42 89.00
CA LYS A 202 -64.68 104.60 88.99
C LYS A 202 -63.21 104.23 89.27
N LYS A 203 -62.95 103.22 90.11
CA LYS A 203 -61.60 102.69 90.38
C LYS A 203 -61.16 101.68 89.31
N ASP A 204 -62.07 100.79 88.90
CA ASP A 204 -61.82 99.84 87.82
C ASP A 204 -61.59 100.56 86.49
N LYS A 205 -62.22 101.71 86.19
CA LYS A 205 -61.87 102.50 84.98
C LYS A 205 -60.43 102.97 84.97
N PHE A 206 -59.84 103.32 86.12
CA PHE A 206 -58.42 103.65 86.19
C PHE A 206 -57.53 102.41 86.05
N ARG A 207 -57.94 101.26 86.60
CA ARG A 207 -57.24 99.98 86.40
C ARG A 207 -57.30 99.52 84.95
N LEU A 208 -58.50 99.44 84.38
CA LEU A 208 -58.77 99.12 82.98
C LEU A 208 -58.03 100.07 82.02
N ALA A 209 -57.83 101.34 82.36
CA ALA A 209 -57.01 102.25 81.55
C ALA A 209 -55.51 101.91 81.58
N ASP A 210 -54.95 101.51 82.72
CA ASP A 210 -53.53 101.11 82.83
C ASP A 210 -53.31 99.66 82.35
N GLU A 211 -54.31 98.79 82.49
CA GLU A 211 -54.38 97.43 81.93
C GLU A 211 -54.52 97.50 80.40
N GLN A 212 -55.39 98.37 79.87
CA GLN A 212 -55.47 98.64 78.43
C GLN A 212 -54.15 99.23 77.92
N ARG A 213 -53.51 100.15 78.64
CA ARG A 213 -52.17 100.66 78.27
C ARG A 213 -51.10 99.57 78.27
N GLN A 214 -51.19 98.56 79.14
CA GLN A 214 -50.31 97.40 79.12
C GLN A 214 -50.62 96.45 77.95
N LEU A 215 -51.91 96.23 77.65
CA LEU A 215 -52.35 95.46 76.49
C LEU A 215 -51.96 96.14 75.18
N ASP A 216 -52.12 97.44 75.04
CA ASP A 216 -51.69 98.23 73.88
C ASP A 216 -50.16 98.11 73.67
N MET A 217 -49.37 98.11 74.76
CA MET A 217 -47.92 97.90 74.69
C MET A 217 -47.55 96.46 74.32
N MET A 218 -48.36 95.47 74.74
CA MET A 218 -48.20 94.06 74.35
C MET A 218 -48.63 93.83 72.90
N ILE A 219 -49.69 94.47 72.44
CA ILE A 219 -50.16 94.49 71.05
C ILE A 219 -49.09 95.13 70.16
N TYR A 220 -48.53 96.28 70.56
CA TYR A 220 -47.41 96.89 69.83
C TYR A 220 -46.21 95.94 69.73
N ARG A 221 -45.82 95.28 70.83
CA ARG A 221 -44.74 94.28 70.82
C ARG A 221 -45.06 93.09 69.91
N LEU A 222 -46.30 92.60 69.91
CA LEU A 222 -46.74 91.51 69.03
C LEU A 222 -46.77 91.96 67.56
N MET A 223 -47.19 93.19 67.26
CA MET A 223 -47.12 93.76 65.90
C MET A 223 -45.69 93.91 65.41
N THR A 224 -44.75 94.36 66.25
CA THR A 224 -43.33 94.41 65.88
C THR A 224 -42.72 93.02 65.68
N GLU A 225 -43.20 92.01 66.40
CA GLU A 225 -42.77 90.61 66.22
C GLU A 225 -43.38 89.99 64.96
N ILE A 226 -44.64 90.31 64.64
CA ILE A 226 -45.31 89.93 63.39
C ILE A 226 -44.57 90.56 62.20
N TRP A 227 -44.28 91.87 62.22
CA TRP A 227 -43.52 92.51 61.15
C TRP A 227 -42.12 91.91 60.96
N ARG A 228 -41.44 91.54 62.05
CA ARG A 228 -40.15 90.81 61.98
C ARG A 228 -40.30 89.44 61.32
N LEU A 229 -41.37 88.70 61.64
CA LEU A 229 -41.66 87.39 61.05
C LEU A 229 -42.17 87.49 59.60
N GLU A 230 -42.84 88.57 59.23
CA GLU A 230 -43.24 88.87 57.84
C GLU A 230 -42.02 89.24 56.98
N GLU A 231 -41.07 90.01 57.50
CA GLU A 231 -39.77 90.29 56.84
C GLU A 231 -38.90 89.02 56.72
N GLU A 232 -38.87 88.17 57.76
CA GLU A 232 -38.22 86.85 57.68
C GLU A 232 -38.93 85.92 56.67
N ALA A 233 -40.26 85.96 56.58
CA ALA A 233 -41.00 85.21 55.57
C ALA A 233 -40.69 85.70 54.16
N GLU A 234 -40.73 87.01 53.87
CA GLU A 234 -40.37 87.53 52.54
C GLU A 234 -38.91 87.22 52.16
N THR A 235 -37.96 87.30 53.10
CA THR A 235 -36.56 86.96 52.80
C THR A 235 -36.34 85.46 52.57
N ILE A 236 -37.12 84.58 53.21
CA ILE A 236 -37.14 83.14 52.91
C ILE A 236 -37.81 82.89 51.56
N ASP A 237 -38.89 83.58 51.22
CA ASP A 237 -39.61 83.45 49.95
C ASP A 237 -38.74 83.89 48.76
N MET A 238 -37.97 84.98 48.92
CA MET A 238 -36.96 85.41 47.95
C MET A 238 -35.81 84.39 47.81
N GLN A 239 -35.37 83.78 48.91
CA GLN A 239 -34.38 82.70 48.85
C GLN A 239 -34.93 81.45 48.15
N LEU A 240 -36.21 81.10 48.36
CA LEU A 240 -36.87 79.99 47.68
C LEU A 240 -36.92 80.24 46.17
N ARG A 241 -37.35 81.42 45.70
CA ARG A 241 -37.38 81.76 44.27
C ARG A 241 -35.98 81.65 43.63
N VAL A 242 -34.94 82.16 44.30
CA VAL A 242 -33.54 82.01 43.83
C VAL A 242 -33.08 80.55 43.82
N LYS A 243 -33.56 79.72 44.75
CA LYS A 243 -33.27 78.28 44.78
C LYS A 243 -34.05 77.49 43.73
N GLU A 244 -35.26 77.91 43.39
CA GLU A 244 -36.03 77.32 42.29
C GLU A 244 -35.43 77.67 40.93
N GLU A 245 -35.00 78.92 40.70
CA GLU A 245 -34.28 79.32 39.49
C GLU A 245 -32.93 78.58 39.36
N GLN A 246 -32.22 78.35 40.48
CA GLN A 246 -31.03 77.49 40.50
C GLN A 246 -31.35 76.02 40.20
N ARG A 247 -32.45 75.48 40.74
CA ARG A 247 -32.91 74.11 40.46
C ARG A 247 -33.31 73.94 38.99
N GLU A 248 -33.98 74.93 38.41
CA GLU A 248 -34.42 74.93 37.01
C GLU A 248 -33.21 74.95 36.07
N LYS A 249 -32.25 75.86 36.27
CA LYS A 249 -30.98 75.88 35.52
C LYS A 249 -30.14 74.60 35.67
N LEU A 250 -30.18 73.96 36.84
CA LEU A 250 -29.57 72.64 37.04
C LEU A 250 -30.34 71.53 36.30
N ALA A 251 -31.68 71.60 36.24
CA ALA A 251 -32.49 70.66 35.48
C ALA A 251 -32.30 70.82 33.96
N GLU A 252 -32.18 72.05 33.46
CA GLU A 252 -31.79 72.35 32.07
C GLU A 252 -30.40 71.79 31.74
N ALA A 253 -29.41 72.00 32.62
CA ALA A 253 -28.06 71.46 32.44
C ALA A 253 -28.02 69.92 32.47
N VAL A 254 -28.82 69.28 33.32
CA VAL A 254 -28.98 67.81 33.35
C VAL A 254 -29.70 67.32 32.09
N ALA A 255 -30.73 68.03 31.60
CA ALA A 255 -31.41 67.69 30.36
C ALA A 255 -30.47 67.80 29.14
N ALA A 256 -29.68 68.87 29.05
CA ALA A 256 -28.64 69.03 28.03
C ALA A 256 -27.60 67.90 28.11
N SER A 257 -27.07 67.61 29.31
CA SER A 257 -26.11 66.52 29.50
C SER A 257 -26.71 65.14 29.16
N ASN A 258 -28.01 64.92 29.35
CA ASN A 258 -28.68 63.69 28.92
C ASN A 258 -28.81 63.61 27.40
N VAL A 259 -29.08 64.72 26.70
CA VAL A 259 -29.06 64.79 25.23
C VAL A 259 -27.64 64.55 24.68
N ASP A 260 -26.61 65.07 25.34
CA ASP A 260 -25.20 64.79 24.99
C ASP A 260 -24.86 63.30 25.20
N ILE A 261 -25.36 62.67 26.27
CA ILE A 261 -25.23 61.23 26.50
C ILE A 261 -26.01 60.41 25.46
N GLU A 262 -27.22 60.82 25.06
CA GLU A 262 -28.01 60.12 24.04
C GLU A 262 -27.40 60.23 22.64
N THR A 263 -26.85 61.39 22.28
CA THR A 263 -26.13 61.60 21.01
C THR A 263 -24.82 60.83 20.99
N MET A 264 -24.00 60.87 22.05
CA MET A 264 -22.82 60.01 22.19
C MET A 264 -23.19 58.52 22.06
N ASN A 265 -24.28 58.07 22.68
CA ASN A 265 -24.77 56.70 22.52
C ASN A 265 -25.30 56.41 21.10
N ALA A 266 -25.82 57.39 20.37
CA ALA A 266 -26.18 57.24 18.96
C ALA A 266 -24.92 57.08 18.08
N GLU A 267 -23.89 57.90 18.29
CA GLU A 267 -22.59 57.76 17.62
C GLU A 267 -21.94 56.41 17.90
N LEU A 268 -21.93 55.96 19.16
CA LEU A 268 -21.37 54.66 19.56
C LEU A 268 -22.12 53.50 18.87
N ARG A 269 -23.45 53.59 18.75
CA ARG A 269 -24.26 52.63 17.97
C ARG A 269 -23.99 52.70 16.46
N CYS A 270 -23.65 53.86 15.91
CA CYS A 270 -23.25 54.01 14.51
C CYS A 270 -21.83 53.48 14.25
N LEU A 271 -20.89 53.72 15.16
CA LEU A 271 -19.52 53.16 15.15
C LEU A 271 -19.53 51.64 15.29
N LEU A 272 -20.38 51.08 16.15
CA LEU A 272 -20.57 49.62 16.23
C LEU A 272 -21.16 49.04 14.94
N ARG A 273 -22.06 49.75 14.25
CA ARG A 273 -22.57 49.32 12.93
C ARG A 273 -21.49 49.39 11.84
N SER A 274 -20.69 50.45 11.78
CA SER A 274 -19.61 50.56 10.78
C SER A 274 -18.48 49.58 11.07
N TRP A 275 -18.10 49.37 12.33
CA TRP A 275 -17.14 48.35 12.74
C TRP A 275 -17.63 46.93 12.41
N ASN A 276 -18.87 46.58 12.74
CA ASN A 276 -19.46 45.30 12.34
C ASN A 276 -19.48 45.13 10.82
N SER A 277 -19.77 46.19 10.05
CA SER A 277 -19.67 46.16 8.59
C SER A 277 -18.24 45.92 8.10
N VAL A 278 -17.23 46.52 8.74
CA VAL A 278 -15.81 46.29 8.44
C VAL A 278 -15.40 44.85 8.79
N VAL A 279 -15.85 44.31 9.92
CA VAL A 279 -15.61 42.90 10.30
C VAL A 279 -16.24 41.94 9.30
N VAL A 280 -17.47 42.21 8.83
CA VAL A 280 -18.12 41.42 7.77
C VAL A 280 -17.35 41.52 6.44
N LEU A 281 -16.87 42.71 6.07
CA LEU A 281 -16.06 42.90 4.86
C LEU A 281 -14.69 42.19 4.96
N ILE A 282 -14.07 42.16 6.14
CA ILE A 282 -12.85 41.37 6.40
C ILE A 282 -13.16 39.88 6.25
N ALA A 283 -14.21 39.36 6.89
CA ALA A 283 -14.60 37.95 6.78
C ALA A 283 -14.96 37.54 5.33
N GLN A 284 -15.56 38.44 4.54
CA GLN A 284 -15.80 38.23 3.11
C GLN A 284 -14.49 38.24 2.30
N ARG A 285 -13.58 39.16 2.60
CA ARG A 285 -12.24 39.22 1.99
C ARG A 285 -11.42 37.97 2.30
N ASP A 286 -11.44 37.49 3.54
CA ASP A 286 -10.74 36.26 3.95
C ASP A 286 -11.35 35.03 3.28
N LYS A 287 -12.68 34.99 3.11
CA LYS A 287 -13.35 33.96 2.30
C LYS A 287 -12.90 33.99 0.83
N HIS A 288 -12.80 35.18 0.21
CA HIS A 288 -12.29 35.34 -1.15
C HIS A 288 -10.79 35.00 -1.27
N TYR A 289 -9.98 35.37 -0.28
CA TYR A 289 -8.58 35.00 -0.21
C TYR A 289 -8.41 33.48 -0.10
N ASN A 290 -9.24 32.81 0.71
CA ASN A 290 -9.22 31.36 0.84
C ASN A 290 -9.68 30.64 -0.44
N THR A 291 -10.66 31.15 -1.19
CA THR A 291 -11.00 30.59 -2.51
C THR A 291 -9.89 30.82 -3.53
N ILE A 292 -9.31 32.02 -3.60
CA ILE A 292 -8.16 32.30 -4.49
C ILE A 292 -6.95 31.42 -4.12
N ARG A 293 -6.75 31.14 -2.84
CA ARG A 293 -5.71 30.22 -2.37
C ARG A 293 -5.99 28.77 -2.78
N GLN A 294 -7.23 28.30 -2.66
CA GLN A 294 -7.64 26.99 -3.15
C GLN A 294 -7.47 26.88 -4.68
N ASP A 295 -7.83 27.91 -5.43
CA ASP A 295 -7.61 27.98 -6.88
C ASP A 295 -6.11 27.95 -7.22
N LEU A 296 -5.27 28.67 -6.48
CA LEU A 296 -3.80 28.64 -6.62
C LEU A 296 -3.21 27.26 -6.27
N ASP A 297 -3.69 26.61 -5.20
CA ASP A 297 -3.24 25.27 -4.81
C ASP A 297 -3.63 24.24 -5.88
N LEU A 298 -4.86 24.30 -6.42
CA LEU A 298 -5.30 23.47 -7.56
C LEU A 298 -4.52 23.76 -8.86
N LEU A 299 -4.07 25.01 -9.08
CA LEU A 299 -3.27 25.40 -10.23
C LEU A 299 -1.80 24.97 -10.07
N ASN A 300 -1.29 24.96 -8.84
CA ASN A 300 -0.01 24.36 -8.47
C ASN A 300 -0.02 22.83 -8.63
N GLU A 301 -1.12 22.15 -8.28
CA GLU A 301 -1.30 20.72 -8.53
C GLU A 301 -1.33 20.39 -10.03
N LYS A 302 -2.05 21.18 -10.84
CA LYS A 302 -2.02 21.07 -12.31
C LYS A 302 -0.63 21.35 -12.89
N LEU A 303 0.11 22.33 -12.35
CA LEU A 303 1.50 22.56 -12.75
C LEU A 303 2.42 21.40 -12.36
N ARG A 304 2.18 20.73 -11.23
CA ARG A 304 2.91 19.49 -10.85
C ARG A 304 2.55 18.31 -11.75
N SER A 305 1.29 18.12 -12.13
CA SER A 305 0.90 17.05 -13.07
C SER A 305 1.50 17.31 -14.45
N MET A 306 1.35 18.53 -14.99
CA MET A 306 1.97 18.95 -16.25
C MET A 306 3.50 18.82 -16.22
N ALA A 307 4.17 19.15 -15.09
CA ALA A 307 5.61 18.95 -14.95
C ALA A 307 6.01 17.46 -14.90
N SER A 308 5.19 16.61 -14.27
CA SER A 308 5.38 15.15 -14.29
C SER A 308 5.15 14.57 -15.68
N GLU A 309 4.15 15.03 -16.42
CA GLU A 309 3.88 14.65 -17.82
C GLU A 309 5.00 15.12 -18.75
N LEU A 310 5.54 16.33 -18.54
CA LEU A 310 6.72 16.84 -19.25
C LEU A 310 7.98 16.02 -18.94
N GLU A 311 8.20 15.62 -17.68
CA GLU A 311 9.37 14.80 -17.33
C GLU A 311 9.21 13.35 -17.81
N GLN A 312 7.99 12.80 -17.85
CA GLN A 312 7.70 11.50 -18.46
C GLN A 312 7.88 11.53 -19.99
N THR A 313 7.33 12.52 -20.68
CA THR A 313 7.51 12.67 -22.14
C THR A 313 8.96 12.98 -22.50
N LYS A 314 9.70 13.70 -21.67
CA LYS A 314 11.17 13.86 -21.77
C LYS A 314 11.92 12.54 -21.57
N LYS A 315 11.56 11.71 -20.59
CA LYS A 315 12.14 10.37 -20.39
C LYS A 315 11.80 9.42 -21.55
N LEU A 316 10.61 9.53 -22.16
CA LEU A 316 10.26 8.80 -23.39
C LEU A 316 11.07 9.29 -24.59
N CYS A 317 11.17 10.61 -24.77
CA CYS A 317 12.01 11.21 -25.82
C CYS A 317 13.48 10.80 -25.70
N GLN A 318 14.03 10.74 -24.48
CA GLN A 318 15.37 10.22 -24.24
C GLN A 318 15.52 8.73 -24.60
N LYS A 319 14.51 7.89 -24.34
CA LYS A 319 14.51 6.49 -24.79
C LYS A 319 14.48 6.37 -26.31
N GLU A 320 13.64 7.14 -26.98
CA GLU A 320 13.58 7.20 -28.45
C GLU A 320 14.89 7.75 -29.06
N MET A 321 15.52 8.75 -28.43
CA MET A 321 16.85 9.24 -28.83
C MET A 321 17.92 8.16 -28.69
N LEU A 322 18.02 7.49 -27.54
CA LEU A 322 18.96 6.38 -27.33
C LEU A 322 18.69 5.19 -28.28
N GLN A 323 17.42 4.96 -28.64
CA GLN A 323 17.06 3.96 -29.64
C GLN A 323 17.44 4.39 -31.06
N ASN A 324 17.30 5.67 -31.40
CA ASN A 324 17.74 6.25 -32.67
C ASN A 324 19.26 6.26 -32.79
N GLU A 325 19.99 6.59 -31.72
CA GLU A 325 21.45 6.44 -31.63
C GLU A 325 21.89 4.99 -31.89
N ARG A 326 21.28 4.01 -31.20
CA ARG A 326 21.54 2.57 -31.44
C ARG A 326 21.22 2.14 -32.87
N LEU A 327 20.10 2.60 -33.44
CA LEU A 327 19.73 2.32 -34.83
C LEU A 327 20.68 3.00 -35.83
N THR A 328 21.23 4.16 -35.48
CA THR A 328 22.25 4.87 -36.26
C THR A 328 23.60 4.15 -36.18
N ASP A 329 24.03 3.68 -35.01
CA ASP A 329 25.22 2.83 -34.86
C ASP A 329 25.09 1.53 -35.67
N ILE A 330 23.95 0.85 -35.59
CA ILE A 330 23.66 -0.35 -36.37
C ILE A 330 23.66 -0.02 -37.87
N LYS A 331 23.06 1.10 -38.27
CA LYS A 331 23.07 1.57 -39.67
C LYS A 331 24.49 1.86 -40.15
N CYS A 332 25.31 2.58 -39.39
CA CYS A 332 26.69 2.90 -39.74
C CYS A 332 27.56 1.63 -39.83
N ARG A 333 27.34 0.64 -38.95
CA ARG A 333 27.98 -0.68 -39.06
C ARG A 333 27.55 -1.41 -40.33
N ILE A 334 26.26 -1.46 -40.63
CA ILE A 334 25.73 -2.08 -41.85
C ILE A 334 26.23 -1.35 -43.11
N GLU A 335 26.34 -0.02 -43.10
CA GLU A 335 26.90 0.77 -44.20
C GLU A 335 28.40 0.47 -44.38
N PHE A 336 29.18 0.40 -43.30
CA PHE A 336 30.58 -0.02 -43.32
C PHE A 336 30.77 -1.47 -43.79
N ASP A 337 29.94 -2.41 -43.33
CA ASP A 337 29.95 -3.81 -43.77
C ASP A 337 29.55 -3.94 -45.24
N ILE A 338 28.61 -3.11 -45.73
CA ILE A 338 28.25 -3.02 -47.15
C ILE A 338 29.41 -2.44 -47.96
N GLU A 339 30.15 -1.44 -47.45
CA GLU A 339 31.34 -0.89 -48.12
C GLU A 339 32.50 -1.89 -48.14
N ASN A 340 32.74 -2.61 -47.04
CA ASN A 340 33.69 -3.72 -47.00
C ASN A 340 33.29 -4.85 -47.96
N CYS A 341 32.01 -5.23 -48.02
CA CYS A 341 31.52 -6.23 -48.96
C CYS A 341 31.64 -5.77 -50.41
N LYS A 342 31.36 -4.49 -50.71
CA LYS A 342 31.61 -3.90 -52.05
C LYS A 342 33.09 -3.94 -52.40
N HIS A 343 33.98 -3.55 -51.48
CA HIS A 343 35.43 -3.54 -51.72
C HIS A 343 35.99 -4.97 -51.90
N LEU A 344 35.55 -5.94 -51.09
CA LEU A 344 35.89 -7.36 -51.26
C LEU A 344 35.36 -7.90 -52.59
N LEU A 345 34.11 -7.58 -52.95
CA LEU A 345 33.52 -7.97 -54.23
C LEU A 345 34.22 -7.29 -55.43
N GLU A 346 34.72 -6.07 -55.28
CA GLU A 346 35.62 -5.43 -56.26
C GLU A 346 36.97 -6.15 -56.37
N VAL A 347 37.57 -6.58 -55.25
CA VAL A 347 38.83 -7.33 -55.24
C VAL A 347 38.65 -8.71 -55.88
N GLU A 348 37.58 -9.43 -55.55
CA GLU A 348 37.27 -10.70 -56.20
C GLU A 348 36.85 -10.53 -57.66
N ASN A 349 36.17 -9.45 -58.05
CA ASN A 349 35.92 -9.13 -59.47
C ASN A 349 37.22 -8.79 -60.22
N LYS A 350 38.17 -8.09 -59.60
CA LYS A 350 39.50 -7.81 -60.19
C LYS A 350 40.31 -9.10 -60.35
N LYS A 351 40.31 -9.98 -59.35
CA LYS A 351 40.90 -11.34 -59.44
C LYS A 351 40.21 -12.17 -60.52
N ARG A 352 38.87 -12.17 -60.55
CA ARG A 352 38.07 -12.88 -61.55
C ARG A 352 38.40 -12.40 -62.97
N ALA A 353 38.44 -11.10 -63.22
CA ALA A 353 38.79 -10.55 -64.53
C ALA A 353 40.22 -10.92 -64.96
N VAL A 354 41.17 -10.98 -64.01
CA VAL A 354 42.53 -11.49 -64.27
C VAL A 354 42.53 -12.99 -64.57
N LEU A 355 41.73 -13.79 -63.85
CA LEU A 355 41.59 -15.23 -64.10
C LEU A 355 40.84 -15.52 -65.41
N GLU A 356 39.83 -14.74 -65.77
CA GLU A 356 39.14 -14.82 -67.07
C GLU A 356 40.11 -14.47 -68.20
N ALA A 357 40.88 -13.38 -68.09
CA ALA A 357 41.92 -13.05 -69.06
C ALA A 357 43.04 -14.12 -69.14
N GLN A 358 43.38 -14.78 -68.04
CA GLN A 358 44.29 -15.93 -68.03
C GLN A 358 43.66 -17.17 -68.67
N MET A 359 42.36 -17.43 -68.47
CA MET A 359 41.64 -18.51 -69.13
C MET A 359 41.50 -18.27 -70.64
N ASP A 360 41.20 -17.04 -71.08
CA ASP A 360 41.19 -16.66 -72.49
C ASP A 360 42.60 -16.78 -73.11
N SER A 361 43.64 -16.36 -72.38
CA SER A 361 45.03 -16.55 -72.83
C SER A 361 45.43 -18.03 -72.89
N ASN A 362 44.98 -18.85 -71.94
CA ASN A 362 45.22 -20.30 -71.94
C ASN A 362 44.41 -20.99 -73.04
N GLN A 363 43.17 -20.58 -73.30
CA GLN A 363 42.34 -21.11 -74.38
C GLN A 363 42.95 -20.77 -75.73
N THR A 364 43.39 -19.52 -75.96
CA THR A 364 44.10 -19.16 -77.21
C THR A 364 45.43 -19.87 -77.37
N LEU A 365 46.09 -20.27 -76.27
CA LEU A 365 47.27 -21.16 -76.29
C LEU A 365 46.92 -22.62 -76.60
N ILE A 366 45.84 -23.17 -76.02
CA ILE A 366 45.32 -24.51 -76.33
C ILE A 366 44.91 -24.57 -77.80
N ASP A 367 44.16 -23.56 -78.27
CA ASP A 367 43.79 -23.37 -79.67
C ASP A 367 44.99 -23.33 -80.63
N GLN A 368 46.16 -22.84 -80.19
CA GLN A 368 47.40 -22.85 -80.98
C GLN A 368 48.06 -24.23 -80.91
N ILE A 369 48.19 -24.80 -79.71
CA ILE A 369 48.75 -26.14 -79.47
C ILE A 369 47.95 -27.22 -80.21
N GLU A 370 46.62 -27.15 -80.26
CA GLU A 370 45.79 -28.07 -81.04
C GLU A 370 46.01 -27.92 -82.54
N LYS A 371 46.16 -26.70 -83.06
CA LYS A 371 46.49 -26.45 -84.48
C LYS A 371 47.90 -26.96 -84.81
N ASP A 372 48.85 -26.84 -83.89
CA ASP A 372 50.21 -27.37 -84.05
C ASP A 372 50.29 -28.89 -83.86
N ILE A 373 49.49 -29.49 -82.98
CA ILE A 373 49.30 -30.95 -82.89
C ILE A 373 48.65 -31.47 -84.17
N GLN A 374 47.66 -30.78 -84.75
CA GLN A 374 47.08 -31.14 -86.04
C GLN A 374 48.13 -31.09 -87.16
N ARG A 375 48.92 -30.00 -87.26
CA ARG A 375 50.06 -29.90 -88.19
C ARG A 375 51.07 -31.02 -88.00
N LEU A 376 51.57 -31.23 -86.78
CA LEU A 376 52.53 -32.28 -86.44
C LEU A 376 51.95 -33.68 -86.64
N SER A 377 50.64 -33.89 -86.50
CA SER A 377 50.00 -35.17 -86.81
C SER A 377 49.97 -35.42 -88.32
N ALA A 378 49.64 -34.41 -89.13
CA ALA A 378 49.70 -34.50 -90.59
C ALA A 378 51.14 -34.74 -91.07
N GLU A 379 52.10 -33.97 -90.55
CA GLU A 379 53.53 -34.17 -90.80
C GLU A 379 54.01 -35.55 -90.37
N ASN A 380 53.60 -36.06 -89.20
CA ASN A 380 53.92 -37.42 -88.76
C ASN A 380 53.27 -38.49 -89.65
N THR A 381 52.05 -38.31 -90.16
CA THR A 381 51.46 -39.26 -91.13
C THR A 381 52.19 -39.24 -92.47
N ASN A 382 52.60 -38.07 -92.95
CA ASN A 382 53.44 -37.93 -94.15
C ASN A 382 54.82 -38.55 -93.94
N LYS A 383 55.47 -38.30 -92.79
CA LYS A 383 56.77 -38.86 -92.43
C LYS A 383 56.71 -40.36 -92.16
N ALA A 384 55.63 -40.89 -91.61
CA ALA A 384 55.41 -42.33 -91.49
C ALA A 384 55.20 -42.99 -92.86
N TYR A 385 54.52 -42.30 -93.80
CA TYR A 385 54.40 -42.76 -95.18
C TYR A 385 55.76 -42.76 -95.90
N GLU A 386 56.51 -41.66 -95.84
CA GLU A 386 57.89 -41.57 -96.35
C GLU A 386 58.80 -42.64 -95.73
N LEU A 387 58.79 -42.79 -94.40
CA LEU A 387 59.55 -43.83 -93.68
C LEU A 387 59.13 -45.24 -94.11
N SER A 388 57.85 -45.48 -94.42
CA SER A 388 57.40 -46.78 -94.94
C SER A 388 57.90 -47.08 -96.36
N LEU A 389 58.32 -46.06 -97.10
CA LEU A 389 58.99 -46.19 -98.40
C LEU A 389 60.50 -46.35 -98.19
N GLU A 390 61.13 -45.50 -97.37
CA GLU A 390 62.55 -45.63 -97.04
C GLU A 390 62.88 -46.95 -96.36
N VAL A 391 62.05 -47.50 -95.47
CA VAL A 391 62.26 -48.82 -94.86
C VAL A 391 62.23 -49.93 -95.91
N LYS A 392 61.38 -49.83 -96.94
CA LYS A 392 61.34 -50.81 -98.05
C LYS A 392 62.57 -50.74 -98.95
N GLU A 393 63.18 -49.57 -99.12
CA GLU A 393 64.46 -49.43 -99.81
C GLU A 393 65.64 -49.81 -98.91
N PHE A 394 65.60 -49.45 -97.62
CA PHE A 394 66.58 -49.84 -96.61
C PHE A 394 66.64 -51.35 -96.49
N GLU A 395 65.53 -52.08 -96.42
CA GLU A 395 65.51 -53.55 -96.41
C GLU A 395 66.14 -54.21 -97.65
N LYS A 396 66.22 -53.51 -98.79
CA LYS A 396 67.02 -53.96 -99.95
C LYS A 396 68.50 -53.67 -99.71
N VAL A 397 68.83 -52.48 -99.20
CA VAL A 397 70.20 -52.05 -98.92
C VAL A 397 70.83 -52.80 -97.75
N THR A 398 70.11 -53.14 -96.67
CA THR A 398 70.68 -53.93 -95.54
C THR A 398 71.05 -55.33 -95.99
N ARG A 399 70.23 -55.96 -96.86
CA ARG A 399 70.55 -57.23 -97.51
C ARG A 399 71.84 -57.15 -98.36
N GLN A 400 72.19 -55.98 -98.88
CA GLN A 400 73.46 -55.72 -99.57
C GLN A 400 74.61 -55.36 -98.60
N LYS A 401 74.31 -54.65 -97.49
CA LYS A 401 75.28 -54.19 -96.47
C LYS A 401 75.87 -55.32 -95.63
N VAL A 402 75.06 -56.32 -95.25
CA VAL A 402 75.55 -57.48 -94.47
C VAL A 402 76.63 -58.25 -95.23
N LEU A 403 76.48 -58.38 -96.56
CA LEU A 403 77.49 -58.99 -97.46
C LEU A 403 78.81 -58.17 -97.54
N LEU A 404 78.84 -56.94 -97.04
CA LEU A 404 80.01 -56.06 -97.07
C LEU A 404 80.71 -55.93 -95.71
N GLU A 405 80.00 -55.84 -94.59
CA GLU A 405 80.62 -55.55 -93.29
C GLU A 405 81.47 -56.70 -92.71
N GLU A 406 81.17 -57.96 -93.05
CA GLU A 406 82.03 -59.12 -92.72
C GLU A 406 83.45 -58.99 -93.28
N ASN A 407 83.66 -58.14 -94.30
CA ASN A 407 84.96 -57.87 -94.88
C ASN A 407 85.77 -56.81 -94.12
N ILE A 408 85.12 -55.93 -93.35
CA ILE A 408 85.73 -54.67 -92.85
C ILE A 408 86.24 -54.76 -91.40
N LEU A 409 85.59 -55.52 -90.52
CA LEU A 409 85.90 -55.53 -89.06
C LEU A 409 87.36 -55.91 -88.70
N LYS A 410 88.12 -56.45 -89.64
CA LYS A 410 89.53 -56.87 -89.52
C LYS A 410 90.56 -55.72 -89.43
N THR A 411 90.17 -54.46 -89.19
CA THR A 411 91.00 -53.29 -89.60
C THR A 411 91.18 -52.11 -88.62
N LEU A 412 90.63 -52.11 -87.40
CA LEU A 412 90.30 -50.84 -86.69
C LEU A 412 90.85 -50.57 -85.26
N GLU A 413 91.80 -51.33 -84.71
CA GLU A 413 92.06 -51.31 -83.23
C GLU A 413 93.02 -50.20 -82.67
N ASP A 414 93.73 -49.40 -83.47
CA ASP A 414 95.10 -48.96 -83.08
C ASP A 414 95.42 -47.53 -82.52
N LYS A 415 94.53 -46.50 -82.40
CA LYS A 415 95.00 -45.05 -82.29
C LYS A 415 94.19 -44.06 -81.38
N LEU A 416 94.83 -43.27 -80.46
CA LEU A 416 94.12 -42.36 -79.47
C LEU A 416 94.99 -41.24 -78.74
N THR A 417 94.52 -39.97 -78.49
CA THR A 417 94.93 -38.82 -77.53
C THR A 417 94.60 -37.36 -78.05
N ASN A 418 94.73 -36.11 -77.46
CA ASN A 418 94.89 -35.39 -76.13
C ASN A 418 94.62 -33.82 -76.24
N HIS A 419 94.39 -33.00 -75.15
CA HIS A 419 94.05 -31.50 -75.24
C HIS A 419 94.15 -30.58 -73.95
N LYS A 420 94.42 -29.21 -73.99
CA LYS A 420 94.30 -28.17 -72.86
C LYS A 420 94.59 -26.63 -73.18
N ALA A 421 93.98 -25.58 -72.52
CA ALA A 421 94.37 -24.10 -72.52
C ALA A 421 93.60 -23.13 -71.50
N ALA A 422 93.99 -21.81 -71.30
CA ALA A 422 93.18 -20.55 -70.95
C ALA A 422 93.76 -19.43 -69.95
N LYS A 423 93.49 -18.09 -70.13
CA LYS A 423 93.54 -16.93 -69.11
C LYS A 423 93.18 -15.50 -69.67
N TYR A 424 92.48 -14.58 -68.93
CA TYR A 424 92.50 -13.11 -69.27
C TYR A 424 92.10 -11.98 -68.23
N LEU A 425 90.82 -11.77 -67.86
CA LEU A 425 90.11 -10.45 -67.86
C LEU A 425 89.84 -9.73 -66.50
N ASN A 426 90.10 -8.40 -66.33
CA ASN A 426 89.64 -7.55 -65.16
C ASN A 426 89.84 -5.98 -65.28
N LYS A 427 88.84 -5.08 -65.52
CA LYS A 427 89.11 -3.59 -65.64
C LYS A 427 88.02 -2.46 -65.50
N LEU A 428 86.74 -2.67 -65.11
CA LEU A 428 85.64 -1.72 -65.48
C LEU A 428 85.24 -0.58 -64.49
N LEU A 429 85.72 -0.54 -63.24
CA LEU A 429 84.93 -0.03 -62.08
C LEU A 429 84.82 1.51 -61.81
N TYR A 430 85.38 2.42 -62.61
CA TYR A 430 85.72 3.78 -62.12
C TYR A 430 84.65 4.90 -62.25
N GLN A 431 83.45 4.64 -62.77
CA GLN A 431 82.58 5.68 -63.38
C GLN A 431 81.48 6.31 -62.49
N ILE A 432 81.40 6.02 -61.18
CA ILE A 432 80.16 6.25 -60.39
C ILE A 432 80.07 7.61 -59.66
N ASN A 433 81.18 8.24 -59.29
CA ASN A 433 81.19 9.33 -58.28
C ASN A 433 80.55 10.68 -58.70
N GLU A 434 80.25 10.91 -59.97
CA GLU A 434 79.97 12.25 -60.49
C GLU A 434 78.58 12.81 -60.10
N LYS A 435 77.60 11.95 -59.86
CA LYS A 435 76.17 12.31 -59.76
C LYS A 435 75.71 12.99 -58.47
N ASN A 436 76.52 13.04 -57.41
CA ASN A 436 76.04 13.48 -56.09
C ASN A 436 75.91 15.01 -55.94
N LYS A 437 76.54 15.82 -56.81
CA LYS A 437 76.53 17.28 -56.67
C LYS A 437 75.23 17.97 -57.07
N ASP A 438 74.44 17.36 -57.97
CA ASP A 438 73.28 18.03 -58.57
C ASP A 438 72.13 18.23 -57.58
N MET A 439 72.09 17.48 -56.47
CA MET A 439 71.00 17.53 -55.49
C MET A 439 71.05 18.77 -54.58
N GLU A 440 72.23 19.28 -54.23
CA GLU A 440 72.38 20.39 -53.26
C GLU A 440 71.74 21.69 -53.76
N ILE A 441 71.77 21.93 -55.07
CA ILE A 441 71.22 23.12 -55.74
C ILE A 441 69.69 23.23 -55.53
N SER A 442 69.00 22.11 -55.34
CA SER A 442 67.53 22.09 -55.20
C SER A 442 67.03 22.79 -53.94
N LEU A 443 67.73 22.66 -52.81
CA LEU A 443 67.28 23.16 -51.50
C LEU A 443 67.20 24.70 -51.45
N ALA A 444 68.17 25.40 -52.06
CA ALA A 444 68.22 26.86 -52.11
C ALA A 444 67.01 27.49 -52.85
N THR A 445 66.28 26.71 -53.65
CA THR A 445 65.06 27.19 -54.33
C THR A 445 63.87 27.32 -53.39
N LEU A 446 63.79 26.49 -52.33
CA LEU A 446 62.69 26.49 -51.37
C LEU A 446 62.75 27.68 -50.41
N GLU A 447 63.94 28.04 -49.92
CA GLU A 447 64.13 29.16 -48.99
C GLU A 447 63.66 30.50 -49.59
N ASN A 448 63.87 30.69 -50.89
CA ASN A 448 63.40 31.84 -51.66
C ASN A 448 61.86 31.94 -51.76
N THR A 449 61.10 30.88 -51.51
CA THR A 449 59.63 30.94 -51.47
C THR A 449 59.11 31.50 -50.15
N ASN A 450 59.78 31.17 -49.03
CA ASN A 450 59.40 31.62 -47.69
C ASN A 450 59.59 33.14 -47.52
N ALA A 451 60.62 33.70 -48.16
CA ALA A 451 60.89 35.14 -48.16
C ALA A 451 59.73 35.99 -48.75
N LYS A 452 58.93 35.44 -49.68
CA LYS A 452 57.80 36.18 -50.28
C LYS A 452 56.64 36.37 -49.32
N LEU A 453 56.30 35.35 -48.53
CA LEU A 453 55.20 35.41 -47.56
C LEU A 453 55.44 36.44 -46.43
N LEU A 454 56.70 36.74 -46.11
CA LEU A 454 57.05 37.83 -45.19
C LEU A 454 56.83 39.21 -45.82
N MET A 455 57.15 39.38 -47.11
CA MET A 455 56.98 40.64 -47.83
C MET A 455 55.52 41.06 -47.94
N ASP A 456 54.60 40.11 -48.16
CA ASP A 456 53.15 40.38 -48.21
C ASP A 456 52.60 40.89 -46.86
N ILE A 457 53.14 40.41 -45.73
CA ILE A 457 52.76 40.85 -44.38
C ILE A 457 53.24 42.29 -44.11
N GLU A 458 54.40 42.69 -44.64
CA GLU A 458 54.91 44.06 -44.49
C GLU A 458 54.17 45.05 -45.41
N ALA A 459 53.82 44.63 -46.63
CA ALA A 459 52.95 45.40 -47.52
C ALA A 459 51.61 45.75 -46.86
N GLN A 460 50.98 44.79 -46.15
CA GLN A 460 49.71 45.03 -45.47
C GLN A 460 49.82 45.97 -44.26
N LYS A 461 51.01 46.15 -43.68
CA LYS A 461 51.25 47.16 -42.62
C LYS A 461 51.43 48.56 -43.20
N TYR A 462 52.14 48.69 -44.34
CA TYR A 462 52.34 49.97 -45.02
C TYR A 462 51.00 50.67 -45.34
N VAL A 463 50.00 49.91 -45.81
CA VAL A 463 48.67 50.44 -46.16
C VAL A 463 47.97 51.10 -44.95
N ASN A 464 48.10 50.54 -43.75
CA ASN A 464 47.51 51.13 -42.55
C ASN A 464 48.21 52.47 -42.19
N ASP A 465 49.54 52.49 -42.20
CA ASP A 465 50.36 53.69 -41.96
C ASP A 465 50.01 54.83 -42.95
N GLU A 466 49.75 54.50 -44.21
CA GLU A 466 49.37 55.45 -45.26
C GLU A 466 47.98 56.06 -45.01
N THR A 467 46.98 55.25 -44.58
CA THR A 467 45.66 55.79 -44.19
C THR A 467 45.74 56.72 -42.98
N GLN A 468 46.65 56.47 -42.04
CA GLN A 468 46.78 57.25 -40.82
C GLN A 468 47.44 58.61 -41.08
N ARG A 469 48.42 58.70 -42.00
CA ARG A 469 48.99 59.97 -42.48
C ARG A 469 47.98 60.85 -43.22
N PHE A 470 47.06 60.24 -43.95
CA PHE A 470 45.98 60.96 -44.64
C PHE A 470 45.03 61.69 -43.67
N LEU A 471 44.91 61.19 -42.43
CA LEU A 471 44.15 61.83 -41.35
C LEU A 471 44.87 63.08 -40.81
N ASP A 472 46.18 62.98 -40.57
CA ASP A 472 47.00 64.08 -40.04
C ASP A 472 47.09 65.28 -41.00
N ASP A 473 47.12 65.05 -42.30
CA ASP A 473 47.16 66.13 -43.29
C ASP A 473 45.81 66.85 -43.47
N MET A 474 44.68 66.20 -43.16
CA MET A 474 43.37 66.86 -43.06
C MET A 474 43.31 67.80 -41.85
N ILE A 475 43.90 67.40 -40.71
CA ILE A 475 43.97 68.25 -39.50
C ILE A 475 44.77 69.52 -39.76
N LYS A 476 45.93 69.42 -40.43
CA LYS A 476 46.78 70.58 -40.79
C LYS A 476 46.09 71.57 -41.72
N GLN A 477 45.17 71.12 -42.58
CA GLN A 477 44.37 72.01 -43.42
C GLN A 477 43.33 72.81 -42.61
N GLN A 478 42.83 72.25 -41.49
CA GLN A 478 41.91 72.94 -40.60
C GLN A 478 42.60 74.05 -39.80
N ASP A 479 43.81 73.79 -39.26
CA ASP A 479 44.61 74.78 -38.52
C ASP A 479 44.97 76.01 -39.38
N ALA A 480 45.22 75.81 -40.68
CA ALA A 480 45.53 76.89 -41.62
C ALA A 480 44.37 77.89 -41.82
N VAL A 481 43.12 77.42 -41.71
CA VAL A 481 41.93 78.29 -41.81
C VAL A 481 41.74 79.10 -40.53
N GLU A 482 42.00 78.53 -39.35
CA GLU A 482 41.96 79.29 -38.08
C GLU A 482 42.97 80.44 -38.03
N ALA A 483 44.12 80.31 -38.69
CA ALA A 483 45.14 81.37 -38.73
C ALA A 483 44.62 82.65 -39.41
N GLN A 484 43.93 82.52 -40.55
CA GLN A 484 43.40 83.66 -41.31
C GLN A 484 42.29 84.42 -40.54
N VAL A 485 41.51 83.71 -39.73
CA VAL A 485 40.47 84.32 -38.88
C VAL A 485 41.07 85.20 -37.76
N LYS A 486 42.27 84.86 -37.27
CA LYS A 486 42.94 85.62 -36.20
C LYS A 486 43.54 86.94 -36.70
N GLU A 487 43.99 87.00 -37.94
CA GLU A 487 44.56 88.22 -38.54
C GLU A 487 43.52 89.33 -38.73
N GLN A 488 42.32 89.00 -39.25
CA GLN A 488 41.25 89.98 -39.48
C GLN A 488 40.72 90.64 -38.18
N ASN A 489 40.77 89.94 -37.05
CA ASN A 489 40.35 90.51 -35.76
C ASN A 489 41.33 91.58 -35.23
N ALA A 490 42.62 91.50 -35.57
CA ALA A 490 43.66 92.40 -35.07
C ALA A 490 43.67 93.80 -35.72
N GLU A 491 42.85 94.03 -36.76
CA GLU A 491 42.65 95.36 -37.34
C GLU A 491 41.53 96.15 -36.64
N PHE A 492 40.54 95.45 -36.07
CA PHE A 492 39.34 96.06 -35.48
C PHE A 492 39.66 96.91 -34.23
N GLU A 493 40.48 96.40 -33.31
CA GLU A 493 40.78 97.08 -32.04
C GLU A 493 41.50 98.43 -32.23
N LYS A 494 42.30 98.59 -33.29
CA LYS A 494 43.14 99.78 -33.54
C LYS A 494 42.31 101.06 -33.74
N LEU A 495 41.08 100.93 -34.23
CA LEU A 495 40.17 102.06 -34.46
C LEU A 495 39.54 102.60 -33.17
N GLN A 496 39.44 101.78 -32.12
CA GLN A 496 38.68 102.11 -30.91
C GLN A 496 39.42 103.08 -29.95
N PHE A 497 40.75 103.08 -29.96
CA PHE A 497 41.58 103.83 -29.01
C PHE A 497 41.45 105.36 -29.12
N VAL A 498 41.29 105.88 -30.35
CA VAL A 498 41.42 107.31 -30.68
C VAL A 498 40.34 108.19 -30.02
N ALA A 499 39.14 107.65 -29.77
CA ALA A 499 38.00 108.41 -29.26
C ALA A 499 38.18 108.97 -27.84
N THR A 500 38.96 108.29 -26.99
CA THR A 500 38.98 108.53 -25.53
C THR A 500 39.70 109.81 -25.07
N LYS A 501 40.51 110.44 -25.94
CA LYS A 501 41.45 111.50 -25.54
C LYS A 501 40.83 112.90 -25.40
N LYS A 502 39.58 113.11 -25.84
CA LYS A 502 38.97 114.45 -26.06
C LYS A 502 38.23 115.07 -24.85
N GLN A 503 38.13 114.41 -23.70
CA GLN A 503 37.10 114.70 -22.69
C GLN A 503 37.61 115.25 -21.34
N ARG A 504 38.85 115.76 -21.24
CA ARG A 504 39.46 116.18 -19.94
C ARG A 504 39.62 117.69 -19.70
N ASP A 505 39.38 118.54 -20.69
CA ASP A 505 39.85 119.93 -20.65
C ASP A 505 38.84 120.95 -20.06
N LEU A 506 37.76 120.48 -19.39
CA LEU A 506 36.57 121.31 -19.08
C LEU A 506 36.46 121.86 -17.65
N ASP A 507 37.10 121.23 -16.65
CA ASP A 507 36.72 121.41 -15.23
C ASP A 507 37.35 122.61 -14.50
N LEU A 508 38.15 123.45 -15.18
CA LEU A 508 39.19 124.29 -14.54
C LEU A 508 38.81 125.75 -14.19
N LEU A 509 37.53 126.15 -14.30
CA LEU A 509 37.15 127.59 -14.35
C LEU A 509 36.38 128.18 -13.16
N THR A 510 35.91 127.39 -12.19
CA THR A 510 34.72 127.77 -11.37
C THR A 510 35.01 128.56 -10.06
N THR A 511 36.24 128.63 -9.56
CA THR A 511 36.50 128.82 -8.11
C THR A 511 37.07 130.20 -7.69
N LYS A 512 36.44 131.34 -8.06
CA LYS A 512 37.10 132.68 -7.97
C LYS A 512 36.34 133.88 -7.33
N ILE A 513 35.17 133.71 -6.68
CA ILE A 513 34.23 134.85 -6.49
C ILE A 513 33.92 135.33 -5.04
N GLU A 514 34.10 134.54 -3.97
CA GLU A 514 33.31 134.73 -2.72
C GLU A 514 33.79 135.73 -1.63
N THR A 515 34.70 136.68 -1.90
CA THR A 515 35.52 137.32 -0.83
C THR A 515 35.28 138.83 -0.53
N ALA A 516 34.03 139.33 -0.42
CA ALA A 516 33.79 140.80 -0.62
C ALA A 516 32.97 141.67 0.38
N ILE A 517 32.12 141.19 1.32
CA ILE A 517 31.08 142.07 1.95
C ILE A 517 30.89 141.92 3.48
N ASN A 518 31.16 143.00 4.26
CA ASN A 518 30.38 143.56 5.41
C ASN A 518 31.23 144.25 6.53
N LYS A 519 30.92 145.53 6.88
CA LYS A 519 31.24 146.22 8.17
C LYS A 519 30.52 147.60 8.28
N GLN A 520 30.39 148.16 9.51
CA GLN A 520 29.74 149.46 9.92
C GLN A 520 28.18 149.44 9.92
N GLY A 521 27.41 150.22 10.71
CA GLY A 521 27.64 151.24 11.78
C GLY A 521 26.30 151.55 12.57
N GLY A 522 26.19 152.58 13.43
CA GLY A 522 24.93 152.87 14.20
C GLY A 522 24.87 154.14 15.11
N LEU A 523 23.88 154.18 16.04
CA LEU A 523 23.53 155.14 17.14
C LEU A 523 22.53 156.34 16.93
N ASP A 524 21.44 156.29 17.71
CA ASP A 524 20.58 157.26 18.47
C ASP A 524 20.13 158.66 17.97
N VAL A 525 18.88 159.08 18.30
CA VAL A 525 18.30 160.43 18.05
C VAL A 525 17.57 161.08 19.28
N SER A 526 16.27 161.47 19.19
CA SER A 526 15.62 162.45 20.10
C SER A 526 14.08 162.54 20.08
N PRO A 527 13.41 163.26 21.03
CA PRO A 527 12.08 162.90 21.59
C PRO A 527 10.82 162.78 20.72
N GLU A 528 10.85 163.04 19.41
CA GLU A 528 9.81 162.46 18.54
C GLU A 528 9.86 160.92 18.58
N GLU A 529 11.06 160.39 18.87
CA GLU A 529 11.31 159.03 19.34
C GLU A 529 10.34 158.56 20.44
N VAL A 530 9.80 159.40 21.34
CA VAL A 530 8.88 158.90 22.39
C VAL A 530 7.50 158.53 21.83
N LYS A 531 7.03 159.26 20.81
CA LYS A 531 5.80 158.88 20.09
C LYS A 531 6.05 157.70 19.15
N ILE A 532 7.19 157.70 18.47
CA ILE A 532 7.68 156.57 17.69
C ILE A 532 7.76 155.33 18.60
N MET A 533 8.41 155.38 19.77
CA MET A 533 8.47 154.30 20.77
C MET A 533 7.11 153.71 21.16
N THR A 534 6.03 154.51 21.20
CA THR A 534 4.68 153.94 21.48
C THR A 534 4.11 153.16 20.29
N LEU A 535 4.41 153.57 19.06
CA LEU A 535 4.06 152.82 17.85
C LEU A 535 5.01 151.63 17.62
N GLU A 536 6.30 151.83 17.86
CA GLU A 536 7.33 150.79 17.87
C GLU A 536 7.04 149.73 18.91
N LYS A 537 6.55 150.07 20.11
CA LYS A 537 6.14 149.08 21.10
C LYS A 537 4.97 148.23 20.60
N ASN A 538 3.94 148.85 20.00
CA ASN A 538 2.85 148.09 19.37
C ASN A 538 3.35 147.23 18.19
N ILE A 539 4.34 147.73 17.44
CA ILE A 539 5.03 147.00 16.37
C ILE A 539 5.94 145.90 16.95
N GLU A 540 6.52 146.04 18.13
CA GLU A 540 7.40 145.06 18.78
C GLU A 540 6.59 143.97 19.47
N ASP A 541 5.45 144.30 20.09
CA ASP A 541 4.44 143.32 20.52
C ASP A 541 3.90 142.51 19.31
N ALA A 542 3.74 143.15 18.15
CA ALA A 542 3.35 142.48 16.90
C ALA A 542 4.51 141.63 16.32
N LYS A 543 5.74 142.15 16.28
CA LYS A 543 6.96 141.40 15.90
C LYS A 543 7.18 140.23 16.86
N GLU A 544 6.87 140.35 18.15
CA GLU A 544 7.01 139.27 19.13
C GLU A 544 5.96 138.18 18.91
N LYS A 545 4.71 138.53 18.62
CA LYS A 545 3.71 137.55 18.15
C LYS A 545 4.15 136.88 16.85
N ILE A 546 4.74 137.62 15.92
CA ILE A 546 5.33 137.06 14.67
C ILE A 546 6.53 136.13 15.00
N LYS A 547 7.45 136.51 15.89
CA LYS A 547 8.58 135.68 16.35
C LYS A 547 8.08 134.41 17.05
N GLN A 548 6.99 134.47 17.82
CA GLN A 548 6.36 133.31 18.45
C GLN A 548 5.71 132.38 17.41
N LEU A 549 4.97 132.92 16.45
CA LEU A 549 4.39 132.15 15.35
C LEU A 549 5.47 131.54 14.43
N GLN A 550 6.57 132.25 14.18
CA GLN A 550 7.75 131.73 13.47
C GLN A 550 8.42 130.59 14.26
N LYS A 551 8.59 130.72 15.58
CA LYS A 551 9.10 129.62 16.45
C LYS A 551 8.17 128.40 16.41
N PHE A 552 6.85 128.60 16.43
CA PHE A 552 5.87 127.52 16.30
C PHE A 552 5.94 126.87 14.91
N TRP A 553 5.98 127.67 13.83
CA TRP A 553 6.11 127.19 12.46
C TRP A 553 7.41 126.42 12.23
N LEU A 554 8.55 126.91 12.71
CA LEU A 554 9.83 126.19 12.67
C LEU A 554 9.78 124.88 13.46
N ARG A 555 9.09 124.84 14.60
CA ARG A 555 8.88 123.59 15.37
C ARG A 555 8.02 122.59 14.60
N GLN A 556 6.96 123.03 13.93
CA GLN A 556 6.12 122.17 13.10
C GLN A 556 6.86 121.71 11.83
N GLN A 557 7.62 122.59 11.18
CA GLN A 557 8.48 122.26 10.05
C GLN A 557 9.52 121.21 10.45
N GLY A 558 10.19 121.38 11.59
CA GLY A 558 11.12 120.40 12.16
C GLY A 558 10.45 119.07 12.48
N HIS A 559 9.23 119.07 13.00
CA HIS A 559 8.46 117.85 13.24
C HIS A 559 8.07 117.13 11.93
N VAL A 560 7.65 117.86 10.89
CA VAL A 560 7.38 117.31 9.56
C VAL A 560 8.64 116.75 8.90
N VAL A 561 9.80 117.43 9.04
CA VAL A 561 11.09 116.91 8.57
C VAL A 561 11.48 115.63 9.32
N PHE A 562 11.32 115.59 10.64
CA PHE A 562 11.56 114.39 11.45
C PHE A 562 10.65 113.22 11.03
N LEU A 563 9.34 113.45 10.86
CA LEU A 563 8.41 112.43 10.36
C LEU A 563 8.74 111.97 8.93
N SER A 564 9.27 112.88 8.08
CA SER A 564 9.73 112.54 6.74
C SER A 564 11.01 111.68 6.77
N GLN A 565 11.94 111.95 7.69
CA GLN A 565 13.13 111.13 7.94
C GLN A 565 12.73 109.73 8.45
N GLN A 566 11.88 109.66 9.48
CA GLN A 566 11.37 108.40 10.02
C GLN A 566 10.62 107.57 8.97
N ARG A 567 9.82 108.22 8.11
CA ARG A 567 9.17 107.58 6.96
C ARG A 567 10.19 107.05 5.95
N GLN A 568 11.29 107.76 5.71
CA GLN A 568 12.34 107.32 4.81
C GLN A 568 13.14 106.13 5.39
N GLU A 569 13.39 106.12 6.69
CA GLU A 569 13.97 104.97 7.42
C GLU A 569 13.06 103.74 7.28
N GLN A 570 11.76 103.87 7.59
CA GLN A 570 10.78 102.78 7.41
C GLN A 570 10.70 102.27 5.96
N ILE A 571 10.86 103.14 4.96
CA ILE A 571 10.93 102.73 3.54
C ILE A 571 12.24 101.97 3.26
N ASN A 572 13.37 102.38 3.84
CA ASN A 572 14.64 101.69 3.70
C ASN A 572 14.59 100.30 4.36
N ASP A 573 14.02 100.19 5.56
CA ASP A 573 13.83 98.92 6.29
C ASP A 573 12.90 97.97 5.55
N MET A 574 11.76 98.47 5.05
CA MET A 574 10.85 97.71 4.18
C MET A 574 11.59 97.18 2.93
N ASN A 575 12.46 98.00 2.32
CA ASN A 575 13.23 97.59 1.15
C ASN A 575 14.34 96.58 1.50
N MET A 576 14.91 96.64 2.72
CA MET A 576 15.85 95.64 3.21
C MET A 576 15.16 94.30 3.52
N LEU A 577 13.99 94.34 4.17
CA LEU A 577 13.14 93.17 4.41
C LEU A 577 12.69 92.52 3.10
N LYS A 578 12.33 93.30 2.07
CA LYS A 578 12.02 92.77 0.72
C LYS A 578 13.22 92.07 0.08
N LYS A 579 14.44 92.58 0.24
CA LYS A 579 15.67 91.90 -0.22
C LYS A 579 15.94 90.61 0.55
N GLN A 580 15.76 90.61 1.87
CA GLN A 580 15.90 89.42 2.71
C GLN A 580 14.86 88.35 2.35
N MET A 581 13.59 88.74 2.16
CA MET A 581 12.52 87.86 1.66
C MET A 581 12.89 87.23 0.31
N LEU A 582 13.36 88.02 -0.66
CA LEU A 582 13.77 87.51 -1.97
C LEU A 582 14.93 86.51 -1.88
N LEU A 583 15.93 86.79 -1.03
CA LEU A 583 17.04 85.88 -0.77
C LEU A 583 16.59 84.59 -0.08
N LEU A 584 15.61 84.65 0.83
CA LEU A 584 15.03 83.47 1.47
C LEU A 584 14.22 82.64 0.47
N VAL A 585 13.42 83.26 -0.40
CA VAL A 585 12.70 82.57 -1.49
C VAL A 585 13.67 81.89 -2.46
N GLN A 586 14.75 82.57 -2.87
CA GLN A 586 15.78 81.97 -3.71
C GLN A 586 16.54 80.81 -3.04
N LYS A 587 16.81 80.90 -1.73
CA LYS A 587 17.38 79.78 -0.97
C LYS A 587 16.41 78.61 -0.87
N ASN A 588 15.12 78.88 -0.62
CA ASN A 588 14.10 77.84 -0.50
C ASN A 588 13.89 77.11 -1.84
N LEU A 589 13.88 77.83 -2.96
CA LEU A 589 13.88 77.24 -4.31
C LEU A 589 15.07 76.30 -4.51
N LYS A 590 16.31 76.75 -4.23
CA LYS A 590 17.50 75.88 -4.35
C LYS A 590 17.42 74.63 -3.47
N ILE A 591 17.00 74.76 -2.21
CA ILE A 591 16.83 73.63 -1.29
C ILE A 591 15.74 72.67 -1.81
N ASN A 592 14.69 73.18 -2.45
CA ASN A 592 13.65 72.35 -3.06
C ASN A 592 14.14 71.65 -4.34
N ASP A 593 14.94 72.32 -5.17
CA ASP A 593 15.59 71.73 -6.36
C ASP A 593 16.58 70.62 -5.95
N GLU A 594 17.36 70.85 -4.90
CA GLU A 594 18.26 69.88 -4.26
C GLU A 594 17.47 68.69 -3.68
N LEU A 595 16.35 68.94 -2.98
CA LEU A 595 15.45 67.89 -2.49
C LEU A 595 14.82 67.06 -3.62
N GLU A 596 14.42 67.69 -4.73
CA GLU A 596 13.96 66.96 -5.91
C GLU A 596 15.07 66.14 -6.56
N ALA A 597 16.30 66.66 -6.62
CA ALA A 597 17.45 65.91 -7.11
C ALA A 597 17.75 64.69 -6.22
N HIS A 598 17.68 64.84 -4.90
CA HIS A 598 17.84 63.75 -3.95
C HIS A 598 16.73 62.70 -4.06
N LYS A 599 15.45 63.10 -4.16
CA LYS A 599 14.33 62.15 -4.42
C LYS A 599 14.52 61.39 -5.74
N LYS A 600 14.94 62.09 -6.81
CA LYS A 600 15.24 61.46 -8.12
C LYS A 600 16.48 60.55 -8.09
N LEU A 601 17.28 60.57 -7.02
CA LEU A 601 18.35 59.59 -6.74
C LEU A 601 17.83 58.45 -5.86
N GLU A 602 17.02 58.75 -4.84
CA GLU A 602 16.30 57.77 -4.00
C GLU A 602 15.45 56.82 -4.86
N ASP A 603 14.60 57.36 -5.75
CA ASP A 603 13.82 56.58 -6.74
C ASP A 603 14.70 55.67 -7.61
N LYS A 604 15.96 56.04 -7.88
CA LYS A 604 16.90 55.24 -8.69
C LYS A 604 17.54 54.15 -7.84
N MET A 605 17.88 54.45 -6.59
CA MET A 605 18.40 53.47 -5.64
C MET A 605 17.32 52.43 -5.31
N ASP A 606 16.06 52.82 -5.09
CA ASP A 606 14.96 51.87 -4.88
C ASP A 606 14.73 50.98 -6.11
N ARG A 607 14.76 51.52 -7.33
CA ARG A 607 14.71 50.71 -8.55
C ARG A 607 15.91 49.77 -8.70
N TYR A 608 17.10 50.17 -8.23
CA TYR A 608 18.29 49.33 -8.22
C TYR A 608 18.21 48.23 -7.15
N ILE A 609 17.77 48.56 -5.94
CA ILE A 609 17.53 47.63 -4.82
C ILE A 609 16.46 46.61 -5.22
N ASN A 610 15.34 47.03 -5.79
CA ASN A 610 14.29 46.13 -6.26
C ASN A 610 14.80 45.20 -7.38
N ASN A 611 15.65 45.69 -8.30
CA ASN A 611 16.30 44.83 -9.30
C ASN A 611 17.28 43.83 -8.67
N LEU A 612 18.05 44.23 -7.65
CA LEU A 612 18.93 43.31 -6.92
C LEU A 612 18.13 42.27 -6.12
N GLN A 613 17.04 42.67 -5.46
CA GLN A 613 16.13 41.77 -4.74
C GLN A 613 15.49 40.76 -5.70
N ASN A 614 14.95 41.21 -6.84
CA ASN A 614 14.42 40.34 -7.88
C ASN A 614 15.48 39.34 -8.39
N ARG A 615 16.73 39.80 -8.63
CA ARG A 615 17.83 38.93 -9.03
C ARG A 615 18.24 37.94 -7.93
N LEU A 616 18.17 38.34 -6.66
CA LEU A 616 18.43 37.46 -5.51
C LEU A 616 17.33 36.39 -5.39
N VAL A 617 16.06 36.76 -5.58
CA VAL A 617 14.93 35.80 -5.64
C VAL A 617 15.12 34.79 -6.77
N VAL A 618 15.46 35.24 -7.99
CA VAL A 618 15.75 34.35 -9.13
C VAL A 618 16.92 33.41 -8.83
N LEU A 619 18.03 33.93 -8.30
CA LEU A 619 19.18 33.11 -7.92
C LEU A 619 18.85 32.11 -6.81
N ASN A 620 17.97 32.46 -5.85
CA ASN A 620 17.56 31.56 -4.78
C ASN A 620 16.58 30.48 -5.27
N ASP A 621 15.70 30.81 -6.22
CA ASP A 621 14.85 29.83 -6.92
C ASP A 621 15.69 28.88 -7.79
N GLU A 622 16.69 29.38 -8.51
CA GLU A 622 17.70 28.55 -9.19
C GLU A 622 18.46 27.64 -8.21
N LEU A 623 18.89 28.16 -7.06
CA LEU A 623 19.59 27.39 -6.02
C LEU A 623 18.66 26.30 -5.44
N CYS A 624 17.40 26.62 -5.15
CA CYS A 624 16.38 25.64 -4.74
C CYS A 624 16.16 24.56 -5.81
N LYS A 625 16.08 24.91 -7.09
CA LYS A 625 16.00 23.96 -8.21
C LYS A 625 17.26 23.09 -8.32
N LYS A 626 18.45 23.66 -8.19
CA LYS A 626 19.72 22.90 -8.20
C LYS A 626 19.83 21.97 -6.98
N ARG A 627 19.35 22.38 -5.80
CA ARG A 627 19.25 21.54 -4.61
C ARG A 627 18.24 20.40 -4.82
N GLY A 628 17.03 20.70 -5.29
CA GLY A 628 16.04 19.68 -5.63
C GLY A 628 16.56 18.66 -6.65
N ASN A 629 17.28 19.12 -7.69
CA ASN A 629 17.93 18.23 -8.65
C ASN A 629 19.06 17.40 -8.01
N LYS A 630 19.84 17.94 -7.07
CA LYS A 630 20.84 17.16 -6.31
C LYS A 630 20.16 16.10 -5.45
N ASP A 631 19.09 16.45 -4.75
CA ASP A 631 18.36 15.56 -3.85
C ASP A 631 17.59 14.47 -4.65
N LEU A 632 17.19 14.76 -5.89
CA LEU A 632 16.67 13.78 -6.85
C LEU A 632 17.78 12.87 -7.40
N LEU A 633 18.91 13.42 -7.85
CA LEU A 633 20.05 12.63 -8.33
C LEU A 633 20.63 11.72 -7.24
N GLY A 634 20.59 12.14 -5.98
CA GLY A 634 20.89 11.28 -4.83
C GLY A 634 19.96 10.08 -4.77
N LYS A 635 18.63 10.31 -4.77
CA LYS A 635 17.63 9.23 -4.75
C LYS A 635 17.69 8.31 -5.97
N ASP A 636 17.91 8.85 -7.16
CA ASP A 636 18.08 8.06 -8.39
C ASP A 636 19.36 7.20 -8.30
N ASN A 637 20.43 7.71 -7.68
CA ASN A 637 21.66 6.94 -7.41
C ASN A 637 21.47 5.88 -6.31
N ASP A 638 20.76 6.20 -5.22
CA ASP A 638 20.43 5.25 -4.14
C ASP A 638 19.52 4.12 -4.67
N TYR A 639 18.57 4.46 -5.55
CA TYR A 639 17.74 3.50 -6.28
C TYR A 639 18.58 2.65 -7.23
N LEU A 640 19.46 3.24 -8.04
CA LEU A 640 20.36 2.48 -8.92
C LEU A 640 21.28 1.54 -8.13
N GLN A 641 21.86 2.01 -7.02
CA GLN A 641 22.66 1.16 -6.12
C GLN A 641 21.83 0.00 -5.55
N SER A 642 20.56 0.24 -5.23
CA SER A 642 19.63 -0.81 -4.78
C SER A 642 19.28 -1.79 -5.90
N GLU A 643 19.09 -1.32 -7.13
CA GLU A 643 18.83 -2.16 -8.32
C GLU A 643 20.06 -2.99 -8.70
N TYR A 644 21.27 -2.44 -8.59
CA TYR A 644 22.52 -3.18 -8.77
C TYR A 644 22.77 -4.19 -7.64
N LEU A 645 22.44 -3.86 -6.38
CA LEU A 645 22.47 -4.82 -5.27
C LEU A 645 21.42 -5.94 -5.45
N GLY A 646 20.26 -5.64 -6.03
CA GLY A 646 19.28 -6.65 -6.45
C GLY A 646 19.88 -7.60 -7.48
N LYS A 647 20.31 -7.07 -8.63
CA LYS A 647 20.92 -7.87 -9.71
C LYS A 647 22.16 -8.65 -9.29
N LEU A 648 22.96 -8.10 -8.37
CA LEU A 648 24.10 -8.81 -7.80
C LEU A 648 23.63 -10.03 -7.01
N LYS A 649 22.64 -9.87 -6.13
CA LYS A 649 22.03 -10.98 -5.39
C LYS A 649 21.33 -11.99 -6.29
N ASP A 650 20.64 -11.52 -7.33
CA ASP A 650 19.98 -12.41 -8.30
C ASP A 650 21.04 -13.28 -9.03
N ALA A 651 22.19 -12.69 -9.41
CA ALA A 651 23.31 -13.41 -10.00
C ALA A 651 24.10 -14.28 -9.00
N GLU A 652 24.23 -13.86 -7.74
CA GLU A 652 24.78 -14.68 -6.65
C GLU A 652 23.91 -15.92 -6.40
N MET A 653 22.58 -15.77 -6.41
CA MET A 653 21.62 -16.88 -6.32
C MET A 653 21.63 -17.77 -7.57
N GLU A 654 21.76 -17.19 -8.77
CA GLU A 654 21.91 -17.97 -10.01
C GLU A 654 23.23 -18.79 -9.99
N SER A 655 24.33 -18.21 -9.50
CA SER A 655 25.59 -18.93 -9.27
C SER A 655 25.42 -20.05 -8.25
N LEU A 656 24.79 -19.80 -7.10
CA LEU A 656 24.56 -20.83 -6.08
C LEU A 656 23.66 -21.97 -6.56
N ASN A 657 22.68 -21.68 -7.42
CA ASN A 657 21.87 -22.71 -8.06
C ASN A 657 22.72 -23.54 -9.04
N ILE A 658 23.57 -22.90 -9.86
CA ILE A 658 24.49 -23.60 -10.77
C ILE A 658 25.53 -24.42 -10.00
N ASP A 659 26.04 -23.93 -8.88
CA ASP A 659 26.95 -24.67 -8.00
C ASP A 659 26.24 -25.88 -7.35
N SER A 660 24.93 -25.79 -7.07
CA SER A 660 24.10 -26.92 -6.64
C SER A 660 23.85 -27.93 -7.77
N ASP A 661 23.47 -27.46 -8.97
CA ASP A 661 23.32 -28.32 -10.15
C ASP A 661 24.63 -29.07 -10.47
N ILE A 662 25.78 -28.41 -10.29
CA ILE A 662 27.12 -29.03 -10.43
C ILE A 662 27.34 -30.08 -9.32
N ALA A 663 26.99 -29.80 -8.07
CA ALA A 663 27.14 -30.76 -6.98
C ALA A 663 26.27 -32.00 -7.19
N ASP A 664 25.02 -31.83 -7.61
CA ASP A 664 24.10 -32.92 -7.96
C ASP A 664 24.66 -33.75 -9.13
N ILE A 665 25.19 -33.11 -10.17
CA ILE A 665 25.86 -33.78 -11.30
C ILE A 665 27.15 -34.50 -10.87
N GLU A 666 27.90 -33.98 -9.90
CA GLU A 666 29.07 -34.65 -9.34
C GLU A 666 28.70 -35.86 -8.49
N GLU A 667 27.60 -35.80 -7.73
CA GLU A 667 27.05 -36.96 -7.01
C GLU A 667 26.52 -38.03 -7.96
N ASP A 668 25.70 -37.66 -8.97
CA ASP A 668 25.23 -38.57 -10.02
C ASP A 668 26.40 -39.25 -10.76
N LYS A 669 27.47 -38.49 -11.07
CA LYS A 669 28.72 -39.01 -11.65
C LYS A 669 29.42 -39.99 -10.71
N VAL A 670 29.47 -39.76 -9.40
CA VAL A 670 30.01 -40.71 -8.42
C VAL A 670 29.13 -41.96 -8.33
N ASN A 671 27.81 -41.80 -8.32
CA ASN A 671 26.86 -42.90 -8.31
C ASN A 671 26.98 -43.78 -9.57
N LEU A 672 27.03 -43.18 -10.76
CA LEU A 672 27.28 -43.88 -12.02
C LEU A 672 28.66 -44.56 -12.08
N ILE A 673 29.69 -43.98 -11.46
CA ILE A 673 31.00 -44.64 -11.30
C ILE A 673 30.89 -45.87 -10.38
N ASN A 674 30.16 -45.78 -9.27
CA ASN A 674 29.92 -46.90 -8.36
C ASN A 674 29.09 -48.01 -9.03
N GLU A 675 28.02 -47.67 -9.75
CA GLU A 675 27.24 -48.60 -10.56
C GLU A 675 28.10 -49.27 -11.63
N LEU A 676 28.96 -48.52 -12.33
CA LEU A 676 29.90 -49.06 -13.32
C LEU A 676 30.92 -50.01 -12.66
N ILE A 677 31.37 -49.73 -11.43
CA ILE A 677 32.24 -50.63 -10.67
C ILE A 677 31.49 -51.92 -10.30
N GLU A 678 30.23 -51.85 -9.85
CA GLU A 678 29.43 -53.04 -9.56
C GLU A 678 29.06 -53.83 -10.80
N LEU A 679 28.72 -53.19 -11.92
CA LEU A 679 28.49 -53.86 -13.21
C LEU A 679 29.77 -54.56 -13.70
N ASN A 680 30.95 -53.95 -13.52
CA ASN A 680 32.23 -54.60 -13.82
C ASN A 680 32.53 -55.77 -12.86
N ARG A 681 32.24 -55.65 -11.56
CA ARG A 681 32.33 -56.77 -10.59
C ARG A 681 31.42 -57.92 -11.02
N VAL A 682 30.16 -57.64 -11.32
CA VAL A 682 29.17 -58.61 -11.82
C VAL A 682 29.65 -59.27 -13.11
N ALA A 683 30.12 -58.48 -14.09
CA ALA A 683 30.68 -58.98 -15.34
C ALA A 683 31.88 -59.92 -15.11
N LEU A 684 32.83 -59.55 -14.24
CA LEU A 684 33.96 -60.41 -13.85
C LEU A 684 33.50 -61.69 -13.14
N THR A 685 32.44 -61.66 -12.31
CA THR A 685 31.89 -62.91 -11.77
C THR A 685 31.24 -63.78 -12.84
N TRP A 686 30.61 -63.19 -13.86
CA TRP A 686 30.05 -63.92 -15.00
C TRP A 686 31.13 -64.49 -15.90
N GLU A 687 32.19 -63.74 -16.19
CA GLU A 687 33.35 -64.23 -16.92
C GLU A 687 33.99 -65.41 -16.17
N LYS A 688 34.22 -65.29 -14.86
CA LYS A 688 34.73 -66.39 -14.04
C LYS A 688 33.77 -67.59 -14.00
N LYS A 689 32.45 -67.38 -13.93
CA LYS A 689 31.44 -68.47 -14.06
C LYS A 689 31.52 -69.14 -15.43
N ILE A 690 31.71 -68.38 -16.51
CA ILE A 690 31.86 -68.90 -17.87
C ILE A 690 33.18 -69.67 -18.01
N GLN A 691 34.29 -69.16 -17.49
CA GLN A 691 35.58 -69.86 -17.46
C GLN A 691 35.45 -71.19 -16.70
N MET A 692 34.89 -71.19 -15.48
CA MET A 692 34.62 -72.43 -14.73
C MET A 692 33.64 -73.38 -15.45
N ALA A 693 32.65 -72.85 -16.18
CA ALA A 693 31.71 -73.67 -16.98
C ALA A 693 32.40 -74.28 -18.22
N VAL A 694 33.36 -73.57 -18.83
CA VAL A 694 34.18 -74.07 -19.94
C VAL A 694 35.20 -75.11 -19.46
N GLU A 695 35.82 -74.88 -18.30
CA GLU A 695 36.74 -75.85 -17.66
C GLU A 695 36.02 -77.12 -17.20
N THR A 696 34.89 -76.99 -16.49
CA THR A 696 34.08 -78.15 -16.08
C THR A 696 33.51 -78.88 -17.29
N LYS A 697 33.05 -78.18 -18.34
CA LYS A 697 32.68 -78.82 -19.61
C LYS A 697 33.86 -79.56 -20.24
N LYS A 698 35.04 -78.94 -20.31
CA LYS A 698 36.25 -79.58 -20.87
C LYS A 698 36.64 -80.84 -20.09
N ASN A 699 36.53 -80.81 -18.76
CA ASN A 699 36.77 -81.97 -17.90
C ASN A 699 35.70 -83.05 -18.11
N MET A 700 34.41 -82.68 -18.21
CA MET A 700 33.32 -83.62 -18.54
C MET A 700 33.47 -84.23 -19.95
N ASP A 701 33.92 -83.46 -20.93
CA ASP A 701 34.18 -83.93 -22.29
C ASP A 701 35.43 -84.84 -22.33
N GLN A 702 36.41 -84.64 -21.43
CA GLN A 702 37.52 -85.57 -21.20
C GLN A 702 37.06 -86.87 -20.51
N GLU A 703 36.24 -86.81 -19.46
CA GLU A 703 35.65 -87.99 -18.79
C GLU A 703 34.73 -88.81 -19.72
N ARG A 704 34.06 -88.14 -20.67
CA ARG A 704 33.22 -88.76 -21.70
C ARG A 704 33.99 -89.26 -22.92
N GLY A 705 35.26 -88.88 -23.08
CA GLY A 705 36.13 -89.36 -24.15
C GLY A 705 36.46 -90.85 -24.03
N GLU A 706 37.04 -91.43 -25.08
CA GLU A 706 37.34 -92.87 -25.16
C GLU A 706 38.38 -93.35 -24.12
N GLY A 707 39.09 -92.42 -23.46
CA GLY A 707 40.01 -92.72 -22.33
C GLY A 707 39.47 -92.36 -20.94
N GLY A 708 38.25 -91.81 -20.83
CA GLY A 708 37.69 -91.32 -19.57
C GLY A 708 36.93 -92.37 -18.77
N GLU A 709 36.78 -92.14 -17.45
CA GLU A 709 36.11 -93.09 -16.54
C GLU A 709 34.64 -93.35 -16.94
N VAL A 710 33.91 -92.33 -17.40
CA VAL A 710 32.53 -92.49 -17.87
C VAL A 710 32.46 -93.29 -19.19
N GLY A 711 33.49 -93.19 -20.04
CA GLY A 711 33.65 -94.06 -21.22
C GLY A 711 33.83 -95.53 -20.82
N ASN A 712 34.76 -95.79 -19.90
CA ASN A 712 35.00 -97.14 -19.35
C ASN A 712 33.75 -97.71 -18.63
N MET A 713 33.06 -96.90 -17.83
CA MET A 713 31.79 -97.29 -17.21
C MET A 713 30.70 -97.58 -18.24
N ARG A 714 30.62 -96.87 -19.38
CA ARG A 714 29.67 -97.18 -20.45
C ARG A 714 29.97 -98.52 -21.13
N ALA A 715 31.23 -98.86 -21.33
CA ALA A 715 31.63 -100.18 -21.82
C ALA A 715 31.23 -101.30 -20.83
N GLU A 716 31.40 -101.08 -19.52
CA GLU A 716 30.97 -102.03 -18.50
C GLU A 716 29.44 -102.12 -18.37
N ILE A 717 28.72 -101.00 -18.41
CA ILE A 717 27.25 -100.96 -18.45
C ILE A 717 26.71 -101.68 -19.69
N HIS A 718 27.40 -101.64 -20.84
CA HIS A 718 27.03 -102.44 -22.00
C HIS A 718 27.21 -103.96 -21.72
N ARG A 719 28.33 -104.37 -21.11
CA ARG A 719 28.54 -105.76 -20.64
C ARG A 719 27.48 -106.21 -19.62
N MET A 720 27.11 -105.34 -18.67
CA MET A 720 26.05 -105.61 -17.70
C MET A 720 24.65 -105.64 -18.33
N ASN A 721 24.36 -104.83 -19.35
CA ASN A 721 23.06 -104.84 -20.04
C ASN A 721 22.85 -106.14 -20.85
N VAL A 722 23.91 -106.70 -21.44
CA VAL A 722 23.87 -108.05 -22.04
C VAL A 722 23.51 -109.10 -20.99
N ARG A 723 24.10 -109.01 -19.78
CA ARG A 723 23.81 -109.89 -18.64
C ARG A 723 22.39 -109.68 -18.07
N LEU A 724 21.88 -108.45 -18.09
CA LEU A 724 20.53 -108.10 -17.66
C LEU A 724 19.45 -108.61 -18.64
N SER A 725 19.76 -108.61 -19.95
CA SER A 725 18.92 -109.24 -20.98
C SER A 725 18.81 -110.76 -20.80
N GLN A 726 19.89 -111.41 -20.36
CA GLN A 726 19.86 -112.83 -19.97
C GLN A 726 19.02 -113.06 -18.70
N LEU A 727 19.09 -112.16 -17.71
CA LEU A 727 18.30 -112.21 -16.47
C LEU A 727 16.80 -111.99 -16.68
N LYS A 728 16.38 -111.08 -17.57
CA LYS A 728 14.94 -110.85 -17.83
C LYS A 728 14.22 -112.08 -18.38
N LYS A 729 14.92 -112.92 -19.18
CA LYS A 729 14.41 -114.22 -19.64
C LYS A 729 14.22 -115.26 -18.52
N ALA A 730 14.78 -115.02 -17.33
CA ALA A 730 14.49 -115.82 -16.13
C ALA A 730 13.35 -115.22 -15.28
N GLN A 731 13.04 -113.92 -15.41
CA GLN A 731 12.05 -113.24 -14.57
C GLN A 731 10.61 -113.35 -15.08
N GLU A 732 10.38 -113.49 -16.40
CA GLU A 732 9.03 -113.80 -16.91
C GLU A 732 8.52 -115.17 -16.37
N LYS A 733 9.44 -116.05 -15.97
CA LYS A 733 9.19 -117.31 -15.27
C LYS A 733 8.75 -117.14 -13.80
N LEU A 734 8.80 -115.92 -13.27
CA LEU A 734 8.55 -115.53 -11.86
C LEU A 734 7.56 -114.34 -11.75
N ILE A 735 6.96 -113.90 -12.86
CA ILE A 735 5.62 -113.27 -12.81
C ILE A 735 4.54 -114.36 -12.87
N PHE A 736 4.93 -115.58 -13.24
CA PHE A 736 4.36 -116.78 -12.63
C PHE A 736 4.79 -116.89 -11.14
N ASP A 737 4.49 -115.87 -10.31
CA ASP A 737 4.46 -115.82 -8.82
C ASP A 737 3.50 -114.69 -8.34
N LEU A 738 2.36 -114.60 -9.03
CA LEU A 738 1.16 -113.75 -8.87
C LEU A 738 0.41 -113.82 -7.51
N GLU A 739 -0.63 -112.96 -7.44
CA GLU A 739 -1.91 -113.09 -6.69
C GLU A 739 -1.93 -113.16 -5.14
N HIS A 740 -0.96 -113.76 -4.44
CA HIS A 740 -1.03 -113.92 -2.96
C HIS A 740 -1.17 -112.60 -2.16
N CYS A 741 -0.56 -111.51 -2.63
CA CYS A 741 -0.50 -110.22 -1.91
C CYS A 741 -1.85 -109.51 -1.66
N ILE A 742 -2.98 -110.03 -2.15
CA ILE A 742 -4.28 -109.35 -2.14
C ILE A 742 -4.86 -109.18 -0.72
N SER A 743 -4.59 -110.12 0.20
CA SER A 743 -5.02 -110.03 1.62
C SER A 743 -4.40 -108.82 2.36
N ARG A 744 -3.27 -108.28 1.88
CA ARG A 744 -2.64 -107.10 2.51
C ARG A 744 -3.45 -105.80 2.37
N ARG A 745 -4.60 -105.83 1.70
CA ARG A 745 -5.58 -104.73 1.64
C ARG A 745 -6.44 -104.60 2.92
N ASP A 746 -6.83 -105.69 3.58
CA ASP A 746 -7.68 -105.63 4.79
C ASP A 746 -6.94 -105.05 6.01
N ALA A 747 -5.63 -105.32 6.09
CA ALA A 747 -4.78 -104.77 7.15
C ALA A 747 -4.71 -103.22 7.13
N ILE A 748 -4.90 -102.59 5.96
CA ILE A 748 -4.87 -101.12 5.80
C ILE A 748 -6.03 -100.47 6.56
N ILE A 749 -7.19 -101.15 6.65
CA ILE A 749 -8.41 -100.59 7.24
C ILE A 749 -8.46 -100.87 8.75
N THR A 750 -8.12 -102.10 9.16
CA THR A 750 -8.11 -102.48 10.59
C THR A 750 -7.09 -101.67 11.41
N ILE A 751 -5.98 -101.20 10.79
CA ILE A 751 -4.95 -100.37 11.46
C ILE A 751 -5.39 -98.91 11.60
N ALA A 752 -6.29 -98.42 10.73
CA ALA A 752 -6.81 -97.05 10.81
C ALA A 752 -7.75 -96.85 12.01
N GLU A 753 -8.64 -97.83 12.28
CA GLU A 753 -9.67 -97.73 13.31
C GLU A 753 -9.14 -98.04 14.73
N ALA A 754 -8.11 -98.89 14.86
CA ALA A 754 -7.73 -99.49 16.15
C ALA A 754 -6.60 -98.79 16.94
N ARG A 755 -5.84 -97.85 16.36
CA ARG A 755 -4.66 -97.25 17.05
C ARG A 755 -4.90 -95.89 17.70
N GLU A 756 -6.10 -95.34 17.62
CA GLU A 756 -6.36 -93.95 18.01
C GLU A 756 -6.59 -93.72 19.52
N LYS A 757 -7.02 -94.73 20.31
CA LYS A 757 -7.30 -94.58 21.76
C LYS A 757 -6.85 -95.73 22.70
N ARG A 758 -5.52 -95.80 22.93
CA ARG A 758 -4.82 -95.91 24.25
C ARG A 758 -4.88 -97.19 25.15
N GLU A 759 -3.91 -97.21 26.09
CA GLU A 759 -3.84 -97.91 27.41
C GLU A 759 -3.12 -99.29 27.50
N LYS A 760 -2.34 -99.66 28.55
CA LYS A 760 -1.70 -98.92 29.69
C LYS A 760 -0.60 -99.77 30.40
N GLY A 761 0.49 -99.14 30.88
CA GLY A 761 1.44 -99.66 31.91
C GLY A 761 2.41 -100.78 31.46
N GLY A 762 3.61 -101.02 32.04
CA GLY A 762 4.47 -100.36 33.05
C GLY A 762 5.89 -100.99 32.97
N SER A 763 6.91 -100.78 33.83
CA SER A 763 7.09 -99.91 35.00
C SER A 763 8.58 -99.87 35.48
N GLU A 764 9.55 -99.32 34.73
CA GLU A 764 10.97 -99.31 35.22
C GLU A 764 11.91 -98.16 34.76
N LYS A 765 11.41 -97.01 34.28
CA LYS A 765 12.26 -95.88 33.81
C LYS A 765 11.92 -94.50 34.39
N THR A 766 11.25 -94.46 35.54
CA THR A 766 10.57 -93.26 36.08
C THR A 766 11.19 -92.67 37.35
N ARG A 767 12.53 -92.63 37.45
CA ARG A 767 13.23 -91.92 38.56
C ARG A 767 14.30 -90.92 38.10
N ILE A 768 15.19 -91.32 37.18
CA ILE A 768 16.30 -90.46 36.69
C ILE A 768 15.79 -89.27 35.85
N ASN A 769 14.74 -89.47 35.05
CA ASN A 769 14.20 -88.43 34.17
C ASN A 769 13.48 -87.29 34.91
N PHE A 770 13.04 -87.48 36.16
CA PHE A 770 12.39 -86.42 36.94
C PHE A 770 13.40 -85.49 37.62
N ALA A 771 14.57 -86.00 38.03
CA ALA A 771 15.63 -85.15 38.57
C ALA A 771 16.17 -84.18 37.51
N ARG A 772 16.54 -84.68 36.32
CA ARG A 772 16.99 -83.82 35.22
C ARG A 772 15.93 -82.81 34.80
N LYS A 773 14.66 -83.22 34.69
CA LYS A 773 13.56 -82.28 34.41
C LYS A 773 13.37 -81.19 35.47
N LEU A 774 13.76 -81.38 36.73
CA LEU A 774 13.64 -80.32 37.74
C LEU A 774 14.74 -79.25 37.58
N ASP A 775 15.98 -79.65 37.30
CA ASP A 775 17.05 -78.68 37.08
C ASP A 775 16.99 -78.06 35.67
N ASP A 776 16.56 -78.80 34.65
CA ASP A 776 16.21 -78.24 33.33
C ASP A 776 15.10 -77.19 33.45
N MET A 777 14.10 -77.43 34.32
CA MET A 777 13.02 -76.46 34.55
C MET A 777 13.47 -75.26 35.41
N ARG A 778 14.43 -75.42 36.33
CA ARG A 778 15.03 -74.28 37.05
C ARG A 778 15.84 -73.39 36.12
N ASN A 779 16.71 -73.98 35.31
CA ASN A 779 17.50 -73.24 34.33
C ASN A 779 16.59 -72.53 33.32
N LYS A 780 15.48 -73.17 32.92
CA LYS A 780 14.43 -72.53 32.11
C LYS A 780 13.67 -71.43 32.85
N VAL A 781 13.41 -71.54 34.15
CA VAL A 781 12.83 -70.43 34.93
C VAL A 781 13.79 -69.25 34.93
N THR A 782 15.06 -69.43 35.25
CA THR A 782 16.05 -68.32 35.19
C THR A 782 16.27 -67.78 33.79
N GLN A 783 16.12 -68.61 32.74
CA GLN A 783 16.18 -68.15 31.36
C GLN A 783 14.92 -67.35 30.98
N MET A 784 13.72 -67.84 31.37
CA MET A 784 12.45 -67.13 31.18
C MET A 784 12.39 -65.82 31.98
N GLU A 785 13.00 -65.74 33.16
CA GLU A 785 13.11 -64.51 33.97
C GLU A 785 13.97 -63.46 33.26
N ASN A 786 15.14 -63.85 32.73
CA ASN A 786 15.96 -62.97 31.90
C ASN A 786 15.26 -62.60 30.57
N GLU A 787 14.58 -63.55 29.93
CA GLU A 787 13.82 -63.29 28.71
C GLU A 787 12.67 -62.30 28.99
N VAL A 788 11.95 -62.44 30.12
CA VAL A 788 10.95 -61.47 30.60
C VAL A 788 11.57 -60.10 30.83
N GLU A 789 12.69 -59.97 31.54
CA GLU A 789 13.33 -58.66 31.77
C GLU A 789 13.76 -57.98 30.44
N THR A 790 14.15 -58.76 29.42
CA THR A 790 14.43 -58.24 28.06
C THR A 790 13.19 -57.98 27.21
N MET A 791 12.02 -58.47 27.61
CA MET A 791 10.74 -58.22 26.95
C MET A 791 10.00 -57.07 27.64
N GLU A 792 10.15 -56.88 28.95
CA GLU A 792 9.72 -55.69 29.68
C GLU A 792 10.41 -54.43 29.15
N LYS A 793 11.75 -54.46 29.01
CA LYS A 793 12.51 -53.34 28.39
C LYS A 793 12.19 -53.11 26.90
N LYS A 794 11.60 -54.09 26.21
CA LYS A 794 11.07 -53.91 24.86
C LYS A 794 9.64 -53.38 24.86
N MET A 795 8.84 -53.71 25.88
CA MET A 795 7.53 -53.08 26.07
C MET A 795 7.71 -51.61 26.43
N GLU A 796 8.64 -51.25 27.33
CA GLU A 796 8.97 -49.85 27.60
C GLU A 796 9.37 -49.09 26.30
N SER A 797 10.28 -49.63 25.48
CA SER A 797 10.65 -48.96 24.21
C SER A 797 9.51 -48.93 23.18
N LEU A 798 8.66 -49.97 23.14
CA LEU A 798 7.49 -50.00 22.24
C LEU A 798 6.36 -49.08 22.73
N GLU A 799 6.23 -48.84 24.04
CA GLU A 799 5.30 -47.87 24.62
C GLU A 799 5.78 -46.42 24.43
N GLU A 800 7.10 -46.19 24.38
CA GLU A 800 7.66 -44.91 23.93
C GLU A 800 7.44 -44.69 22.42
N GLU A 801 7.71 -45.70 21.57
CA GLU A 801 7.40 -45.67 20.14
C GLU A 801 5.90 -45.50 19.87
N GLU A 802 5.02 -46.18 20.62
CA GLU A 802 3.56 -46.03 20.50
C GLU A 802 3.12 -44.60 20.92
N GLN A 803 3.72 -44.02 21.95
CA GLN A 803 3.42 -42.64 22.36
C GLN A 803 3.86 -41.61 21.32
N ASP A 804 5.01 -41.79 20.67
CA ASP A 804 5.47 -40.88 19.61
C ASP A 804 4.66 -41.06 18.32
N ILE A 805 4.34 -42.28 17.91
CA ILE A 805 3.42 -42.56 16.79
C ILE A 805 2.02 -41.98 17.06
N ASN A 806 1.51 -42.05 18.29
CA ASN A 806 0.23 -41.41 18.65
C ASN A 806 0.31 -39.87 18.57
N LYS A 807 1.44 -39.23 18.90
CA LYS A 807 1.63 -37.78 18.72
C LYS A 807 1.64 -37.41 17.23
N GLU A 808 2.33 -38.18 16.40
CA GLU A 808 2.31 -38.01 14.94
C GLU A 808 0.93 -38.27 14.32
N MET A 809 0.17 -39.24 14.85
CA MET A 809 -1.22 -39.44 14.45
C MET A 809 -2.09 -38.22 14.77
N VAL A 810 -2.00 -37.65 15.97
CA VAL A 810 -2.79 -36.44 16.31
C VAL A 810 -2.42 -35.26 15.40
N THR A 811 -1.13 -35.00 15.14
CA THR A 811 -0.74 -33.89 14.25
C THR A 811 -1.16 -34.13 12.80
N THR A 812 -1.14 -35.38 12.31
CA THR A 812 -1.65 -35.70 10.97
C THR A 812 -3.18 -35.70 10.89
N GLU A 813 -3.90 -35.98 11.96
CA GLU A 813 -5.36 -35.81 12.04
C GLU A 813 -5.77 -34.32 12.01
N ASP A 814 -5.05 -33.45 12.75
CA ASP A 814 -5.21 -31.99 12.71
C ASP A 814 -4.94 -31.43 11.29
N ASP A 815 -3.84 -31.83 10.65
CA ASP A 815 -3.52 -31.45 9.27
C ASP A 815 -4.60 -31.94 8.29
N ILE A 816 -5.10 -33.18 8.47
CA ILE A 816 -6.18 -33.74 7.66
C ILE A 816 -7.50 -32.96 7.87
N GLU A 817 -7.79 -32.46 9.06
CA GLU A 817 -8.93 -31.55 9.31
C GLU A 817 -8.76 -30.20 8.60
N CYS A 818 -7.59 -29.57 8.72
CA CYS A 818 -7.23 -28.36 7.99
C CYS A 818 -7.33 -28.53 6.45
N TYR A 819 -6.90 -29.68 5.93
CA TYR A 819 -7.04 -30.01 4.51
C TYR A 819 -8.49 -30.29 4.10
N LYS A 820 -9.33 -30.89 4.97
CA LYS A 820 -10.78 -31.01 4.73
C LYS A 820 -11.45 -29.64 4.66
N GLU A 821 -11.22 -28.76 5.64
CA GLU A 821 -11.81 -27.41 5.66
C GLU A 821 -11.41 -26.58 4.43
N THR A 822 -10.12 -26.56 4.09
CA THR A 822 -9.63 -25.80 2.94
C THR A 822 -10.10 -26.42 1.61
N SER A 823 -10.31 -27.74 1.54
CA SER A 823 -10.93 -28.42 0.40
C SER A 823 -12.42 -28.06 0.25
N GLU A 824 -13.19 -28.08 1.34
CA GLU A 824 -14.59 -27.66 1.36
C GLU A 824 -14.77 -26.19 0.96
N HIS A 825 -13.92 -25.30 1.49
CA HIS A 825 -13.96 -23.89 1.12
C HIS A 825 -13.62 -23.67 -0.37
N LYS A 826 -12.68 -24.43 -0.92
CA LYS A 826 -12.40 -24.45 -2.38
C LYS A 826 -13.59 -25.01 -3.18
N ARG A 827 -14.25 -26.07 -2.69
CA ARG A 827 -15.43 -26.70 -3.31
C ARG A 827 -16.60 -25.71 -3.41
N LEU A 828 -16.89 -24.99 -2.33
CA LEU A 828 -17.92 -23.94 -2.30
C LEU A 828 -17.62 -22.83 -3.32
N LYS A 829 -16.40 -22.27 -3.32
CA LYS A 829 -15.95 -21.26 -4.29
C LYS A 829 -16.05 -21.75 -5.74
N ILE A 830 -15.75 -23.02 -6.02
CA ILE A 830 -15.90 -23.62 -7.35
C ILE A 830 -17.37 -23.67 -7.78
N GLU A 831 -18.28 -24.07 -6.90
CA GLU A 831 -19.72 -24.11 -7.20
C GLU A 831 -20.32 -22.71 -7.36
N GLU A 832 -19.90 -21.73 -6.56
CA GLU A 832 -20.26 -20.31 -6.74
C GLU A 832 -19.84 -19.81 -8.14
N ILE A 833 -18.58 -20.01 -8.51
CA ILE A 833 -18.04 -19.63 -9.84
C ILE A 833 -18.81 -20.36 -10.96
N LYS A 834 -19.20 -21.63 -10.77
CA LYS A 834 -20.09 -22.35 -11.71
C LYS A 834 -21.48 -21.70 -11.81
N THR A 835 -22.11 -21.27 -10.70
CA THR A 835 -23.41 -20.57 -10.74
C THR A 835 -23.31 -19.27 -11.55
N LEU A 836 -22.22 -18.51 -11.34
CA LEU A 836 -22.00 -17.22 -11.99
C LEU A 836 -21.65 -17.38 -13.48
N LYS A 837 -20.84 -18.39 -13.83
CA LYS A 837 -20.59 -18.77 -15.24
C LYS A 837 -21.88 -19.18 -15.96
N GLN A 838 -22.75 -19.98 -15.32
CA GLN A 838 -24.05 -20.35 -15.87
C GLN A 838 -24.95 -19.12 -16.12
N ARG A 839 -25.14 -18.27 -15.10
CA ARG A 839 -25.92 -17.02 -15.23
C ARG A 839 -25.40 -16.13 -16.37
N ASN A 840 -24.07 -16.00 -16.50
CA ASN A 840 -23.46 -15.24 -17.58
C ASN A 840 -23.68 -15.88 -18.96
N LEU A 841 -23.62 -17.22 -19.07
CA LEU A 841 -23.95 -17.95 -20.29
C LEU A 841 -25.42 -17.76 -20.70
N GLU A 842 -26.35 -17.80 -19.76
CA GLU A 842 -27.78 -17.59 -20.02
C GLU A 842 -28.08 -16.17 -20.50
N VAL A 843 -27.50 -15.16 -19.84
CA VAL A 843 -27.54 -13.75 -20.30
C VAL A 843 -26.93 -13.59 -21.70
N LEU A 844 -25.84 -14.30 -21.99
CA LEU A 844 -25.18 -14.26 -23.30
C LEU A 844 -26.02 -14.95 -24.39
N VAL A 845 -26.66 -16.08 -24.09
CA VAL A 845 -27.60 -16.77 -24.99
C VAL A 845 -28.84 -15.91 -25.25
N LEU A 846 -29.36 -15.20 -24.25
CA LEU A 846 -30.45 -14.21 -24.44
C LEU A 846 -30.01 -13.05 -25.33
N LYS A 847 -28.80 -12.49 -25.13
CA LYS A 847 -28.23 -11.46 -26.01
C LYS A 847 -28.04 -11.97 -27.44
N GLN A 848 -27.55 -13.19 -27.63
CA GLN A 848 -27.41 -13.82 -28.95
C GLN A 848 -28.75 -14.06 -29.64
N LYS A 849 -29.77 -14.57 -28.92
CA LYS A 849 -31.14 -14.71 -29.46
C LYS A 849 -31.73 -13.36 -29.87
N LYS A 850 -31.58 -12.33 -29.04
CA LYS A 850 -32.01 -10.95 -29.34
C LYS A 850 -31.28 -10.38 -30.57
N LEU A 851 -29.98 -10.63 -30.70
CA LEU A 851 -29.18 -10.22 -31.85
C LEU A 851 -29.60 -10.96 -33.14
N LYS A 852 -29.93 -12.27 -33.07
CA LYS A 852 -30.49 -13.01 -34.23
C LYS A 852 -31.79 -12.36 -34.71
N VAL A 853 -32.74 -12.09 -33.82
CA VAL A 853 -34.02 -11.42 -34.14
C VAL A 853 -33.79 -10.05 -34.79
N TYR A 854 -32.87 -9.23 -34.26
CA TYR A 854 -32.52 -7.96 -34.90
C TYR A 854 -31.83 -8.14 -36.26
N SER A 855 -31.00 -9.18 -36.44
CA SER A 855 -30.34 -9.48 -37.72
C SER A 855 -31.30 -10.00 -38.81
N GLU A 856 -32.46 -10.55 -38.42
CA GLU A 856 -33.53 -10.95 -39.33
C GLU A 856 -34.39 -9.75 -39.72
N LEU A 857 -34.79 -8.93 -38.75
CA LEU A 857 -35.46 -7.65 -38.96
C LEU A 857 -34.65 -6.73 -39.89
N ALA A 858 -33.35 -6.59 -39.66
CA ALA A 858 -32.44 -5.78 -40.49
C ALA A 858 -32.25 -6.33 -41.93
N LYS A 859 -32.70 -7.56 -42.21
CA LYS A 859 -32.73 -8.16 -43.56
C LYS A 859 -34.12 -8.06 -44.21
N ASN A 860 -35.01 -7.23 -43.66
CA ASN A 860 -36.43 -7.11 -44.04
C ASN A 860 -37.18 -8.45 -44.05
N ARG A 861 -36.73 -9.43 -43.26
CA ARG A 861 -37.44 -10.69 -43.03
C ARG A 861 -38.15 -10.58 -41.70
N HIS A 862 -39.47 -10.45 -41.71
CA HIS A 862 -40.26 -10.47 -40.48
C HIS A 862 -40.02 -11.81 -39.75
N PRO A 863 -39.51 -11.80 -38.50
CA PRO A 863 -39.43 -13.00 -37.69
C PRO A 863 -40.84 -13.59 -37.49
N PHE A 864 -40.94 -14.89 -37.24
CA PHE A 864 -42.24 -15.54 -37.06
C PHE A 864 -42.90 -15.10 -35.74
N ILE A 865 -43.74 -14.06 -35.83
CA ILE A 865 -44.54 -13.54 -34.73
C ILE A 865 -45.73 -14.50 -34.52
N VAL A 866 -45.67 -15.30 -33.46
CA VAL A 866 -46.70 -16.31 -33.10
C VAL A 866 -48.05 -15.65 -32.82
N TYR A 867 -48.05 -14.45 -32.22
CA TYR A 867 -49.26 -13.74 -31.78
C TYR A 867 -49.39 -12.39 -32.50
N ARG A 868 -50.39 -12.27 -33.39
CA ARG A 868 -50.51 -11.13 -34.33
C ARG A 868 -51.08 -9.82 -33.74
N THR A 869 -51.43 -9.79 -32.45
CA THR A 869 -52.01 -8.63 -31.78
C THR A 869 -51.32 -8.34 -30.45
N GLU A 870 -51.07 -7.07 -30.15
CA GLU A 870 -50.36 -6.64 -28.93
C GLU A 870 -51.07 -7.09 -27.64
N SER A 871 -52.39 -7.18 -27.65
CA SER A 871 -53.19 -7.74 -26.54
C SER A 871 -52.94 -9.22 -26.29
N ALA A 872 -52.75 -10.03 -27.33
CA ALA A 872 -52.43 -11.44 -27.19
C ALA A 872 -50.98 -11.65 -26.72
N ILE A 873 -50.05 -10.81 -27.18
CA ILE A 873 -48.67 -10.79 -26.70
C ILE A 873 -48.64 -10.47 -25.19
N LYS A 874 -49.39 -9.47 -24.75
CA LYS A 874 -49.50 -9.09 -23.32
C LYS A 874 -50.13 -10.21 -22.48
N ALA A 875 -51.25 -10.79 -22.92
CA ALA A 875 -51.91 -11.87 -22.17
C ALA A 875 -51.03 -13.13 -22.01
N GLU A 876 -50.29 -13.54 -23.04
CA GLU A 876 -49.35 -14.68 -22.91
C GLU A 876 -48.08 -14.30 -22.13
N TYR A 877 -47.61 -13.06 -22.22
CA TYR A 877 -46.52 -12.57 -21.36
C TYR A 877 -46.94 -12.54 -19.87
N GLU A 878 -48.17 -12.14 -19.58
CA GLU A 878 -48.75 -12.13 -18.23
C GLU A 878 -48.92 -13.55 -17.69
N LYS A 879 -49.45 -14.51 -18.48
CA LYS A 879 -49.47 -15.94 -18.12
C LYS A 879 -48.06 -16.51 -17.87
N HIS A 880 -47.09 -16.19 -18.72
CA HIS A 880 -45.70 -16.61 -18.52
C HIS A 880 -45.10 -15.96 -17.26
N SER A 881 -45.39 -14.69 -16.98
CA SER A 881 -44.98 -14.00 -15.75
C SER A 881 -45.61 -14.64 -14.50
N GLU A 882 -46.91 -14.97 -14.53
CA GLU A 882 -47.61 -15.64 -13.44
C GLU A 882 -47.07 -17.06 -13.18
N THR A 883 -46.94 -17.88 -14.22
CA THR A 883 -46.41 -19.24 -14.09
C THR A 883 -44.96 -19.23 -13.60
N ASN A 884 -44.14 -18.31 -14.09
CA ASN A 884 -42.78 -18.09 -13.60
C ASN A 884 -42.76 -17.60 -12.13
N SER A 885 -43.69 -16.73 -11.73
CA SER A 885 -43.83 -16.29 -10.33
C SER A 885 -44.28 -17.43 -9.41
N LYS A 886 -45.20 -18.29 -9.87
CA LYS A 886 -45.63 -19.51 -9.17
C LYS A 886 -44.46 -20.49 -9.03
N LEU A 887 -43.64 -20.68 -10.08
CA LEU A 887 -42.42 -21.48 -10.02
C LEU A 887 -41.35 -20.89 -9.10
N LEU A 888 -41.17 -19.56 -9.08
CA LEU A 888 -40.24 -18.89 -8.17
C LEU A 888 -40.67 -19.01 -6.70
N ASN A 889 -41.99 -19.01 -6.41
CA ASN A 889 -42.50 -19.26 -5.06
C ASN A 889 -42.29 -20.74 -4.66
N ILE A 890 -42.63 -21.70 -5.53
CA ILE A 890 -42.36 -23.13 -5.30
C ILE A 890 -40.86 -23.36 -5.06
N LEU A 891 -40.00 -22.73 -5.84
CA LEU A 891 -38.55 -22.85 -5.70
C LEU A 891 -37.99 -22.08 -4.48
N GLY A 892 -38.69 -21.05 -4.02
CA GLY A 892 -38.44 -20.40 -2.72
C GLY A 892 -38.68 -21.36 -1.56
N ASN A 893 -39.79 -22.10 -1.58
CA ASN A 893 -40.07 -23.13 -0.59
C ASN A 893 -39.07 -24.29 -0.69
N LEU A 894 -38.74 -24.78 -1.90
CA LEU A 894 -37.71 -25.81 -2.05
C LEU A 894 -36.31 -25.36 -1.55
N LEU A 895 -36.01 -24.05 -1.55
CA LEU A 895 -34.80 -23.48 -0.97
C LEU A 895 -34.80 -23.45 0.57
N SER A 896 -35.97 -23.32 1.22
CA SER A 896 -36.08 -23.50 2.68
C SER A 896 -36.05 -24.98 3.08
N ASP A 897 -36.74 -25.82 2.30
CA ASP A 897 -36.99 -27.22 2.63
C ASP A 897 -35.76 -28.11 2.38
N PHE A 898 -34.89 -27.72 1.43
CA PHE A 898 -33.69 -28.49 1.06
C PHE A 898 -32.40 -27.63 0.95
N PRO A 899 -31.82 -27.17 2.08
CA PRO A 899 -30.58 -26.39 2.09
C PRO A 899 -29.41 -27.07 1.37
N ASN A 900 -29.33 -28.40 1.39
CA ASN A 900 -28.27 -29.18 0.76
C ASN A 900 -28.22 -29.02 -0.78
N TYR A 901 -29.29 -28.52 -1.41
CA TYR A 901 -29.35 -28.23 -2.85
C TYR A 901 -29.33 -26.73 -3.18
N LEU A 902 -29.01 -25.85 -2.23
CA LEU A 902 -29.00 -24.38 -2.36
C LEU A 902 -28.41 -23.89 -3.69
N GLN A 903 -27.23 -24.39 -4.07
CA GLN A 903 -26.52 -23.93 -5.27
C GLN A 903 -27.15 -24.44 -6.59
N VAL A 904 -27.78 -25.62 -6.59
CA VAL A 904 -28.51 -26.18 -7.74
C VAL A 904 -29.84 -25.44 -7.92
N LEU A 905 -30.58 -25.25 -6.82
CA LEU A 905 -31.82 -24.49 -6.82
C LEU A 905 -31.56 -23.01 -7.18
N THR A 906 -30.46 -22.42 -6.72
CA THR A 906 -30.05 -21.05 -7.10
C THR A 906 -29.71 -20.94 -8.59
N ARG A 907 -29.14 -21.97 -9.23
CA ARG A 907 -28.95 -22.00 -10.70
C ARG A 907 -30.28 -21.95 -11.44
N ILE A 908 -31.25 -22.77 -11.00
CA ILE A 908 -32.61 -22.76 -11.56
C ILE A 908 -33.31 -21.42 -11.26
N GLN A 909 -33.11 -20.82 -10.08
CA GLN A 909 -33.63 -19.49 -9.75
C GLN A 909 -33.06 -18.40 -10.67
N ASN A 910 -31.80 -18.51 -11.12
CA ASN A 910 -31.21 -17.60 -12.09
C ASN A 910 -31.87 -17.73 -13.48
N THR A 911 -32.16 -18.95 -13.95
CA THR A 911 -32.90 -19.13 -15.22
C THR A 911 -34.28 -18.48 -15.18
N LEU A 912 -35.02 -18.66 -14.08
CA LEU A 912 -36.38 -18.16 -13.88
C LEU A 912 -36.40 -16.63 -13.65
N LYS A 913 -35.39 -16.06 -12.99
CA LYS A 913 -35.27 -14.60 -12.78
C LYS A 913 -34.89 -13.83 -14.06
N LEU A 914 -34.53 -14.50 -15.16
CA LEU A 914 -34.21 -13.83 -16.43
C LEU A 914 -35.50 -13.59 -17.26
N PRO A 915 -35.77 -12.35 -17.71
CA PRO A 915 -37.02 -12.05 -18.43
C PRO A 915 -37.05 -12.75 -19.79
N HIS A 916 -38.04 -13.63 -19.99
CA HIS A 916 -38.32 -14.28 -21.26
C HIS A 916 -38.83 -13.28 -22.31
N ILE A 917 -37.91 -12.71 -23.09
CA ILE A 917 -38.26 -11.94 -24.29
C ILE A 917 -38.62 -12.92 -25.41
N TYR A 918 -39.88 -13.35 -25.42
CA TYR A 918 -40.55 -13.74 -26.66
C TYR A 918 -41.23 -12.49 -27.24
N LEU A 919 -40.94 -12.23 -28.53
CA LEU A 919 -41.50 -11.21 -29.40
C LEU A 919 -40.95 -9.76 -29.26
N PRO A 920 -40.81 -9.02 -30.38
CA PRO A 920 -40.26 -7.67 -30.40
C PRO A 920 -41.33 -6.59 -30.18
N ILE A 921 -41.11 -5.68 -29.23
CA ILE A 921 -41.90 -4.44 -29.13
C ILE A 921 -41.20 -3.35 -29.96
N THR A 922 -41.58 -3.23 -31.22
CA THR A 922 -41.23 -2.07 -32.06
C THR A 922 -42.33 -1.01 -31.95
N LYS A 923 -42.13 -0.02 -31.07
CA LYS A 923 -42.89 1.24 -31.18
C LYS A 923 -42.29 2.07 -32.32
N GLN A 924 -43.11 2.41 -33.31
CA GLN A 924 -42.92 3.58 -34.15
C GLN A 924 -43.94 4.64 -33.77
N MET A 925 -43.48 5.62 -32.99
CA MET A 925 -43.65 7.05 -33.27
C MET A 925 -42.28 7.68 -33.03
#